data_AF-J8TRM8-F1
#
_entry.id   AF-J8TRM8-F1
#
_cell.length_a   1.000
_cell.length_b   1.000
_cell.length_c   1.000
_cell.angle_alpha   90.00
_cell.angle_beta   90.00
_cell.angle_gamma   90.00
#
_symmetry.space_group_name_H-M   'P 1'
#
loop_
_entity.id
_entity.type
_entity.pdbx_description
1 polymer ?
#
loop_
_entity_poly.entity_id
_entity_poly.type
_entity_poly.pdbx_seq_one_letter_code
_entity_poly.pdbx_strand_id
1 'polypeptide(L)'
;MKSTQNEEGASERLNVIASFFDCSLEQVKSIDTDIITRLNEKLIQFNELKSENLQITVSFDELKTNSLKKIDGLKTEMENVLRQNDEIRKERNDTSAKFEFLQNEKIQLSNELESVKRKLNDLTEEKKEIQSNQQRTLKILDERLKEVEMAKVENNRTNNECRNLRSTVVELETKQQTYITNDLNSRSELERKTQELNLLQSNKDWLEKELSSKSEQYLSYRQRTDATISEIRSELNRLKNDFQLEKTNNDVLKQKNNELSNSLQEKVLDLKNLSDSLNTEKQEFSTEIALKQRLIDLLETQLNAVKEELKSIRKSDSSNVTSDDSRKLISENESLLKDLRLTKEKLAQCESECLRLSSITEETGEESGTLTSRSSTDFILLKKQYIKEKRAKEQLQNQIESFIVELEHKVPVINSFKERTDMLENELNNSALLLEHTSNEKNAKIRELNIKNEKIAKCENDIHILTRQRLDLCRQVQYLLITNSVSNDSKGPLRKEEIKFIQNILQNDNSGTTESDSQKILTGRLVEFRNVIELQEKNTELLRITRNLADKLESNEIKSKQNLLKIENKTINEAKEAILSLQSEKMSLESKVEELERERETLKSSISKQASSFNNSVIQQLTKTKRELESQVQDLQARISQITRESTQNMSLLNKEIQDIYDSKSDISIELGKEKSSRI
;
A
#
# COMPACT_ATOMS: atom_id res chain seq x y z
N MET A 1 -157.69 -116.22 2.69
CA MET A 1 -158.39 -116.02 1.41
C MET A 1 -157.31 -115.89 0.34
N LYS A 2 -157.21 -116.67 -0.75
CA LYS A 2 -158.18 -117.24 -1.70
C LYS A 2 -158.86 -116.21 -2.63
N SER A 3 -158.28 -116.09 -3.83
CA SER A 3 -158.97 -116.35 -5.11
C SER A 3 -159.82 -115.27 -5.79
N THR A 4 -159.65 -113.97 -5.49
CA THR A 4 -160.37 -112.89 -6.22
C THR A 4 -159.51 -111.77 -6.82
N GLN A 5 -158.27 -111.57 -6.36
CA GLN A 5 -157.42 -110.44 -6.83
C GLN A 5 -156.62 -110.72 -8.12
N ASN A 6 -156.75 -111.90 -8.74
CA ASN A 6 -155.99 -112.24 -9.95
C ASN A 6 -156.60 -111.67 -11.25
N GLU A 7 -157.87 -111.24 -11.26
CA GLU A 7 -158.55 -110.78 -12.48
C GLU A 7 -158.44 -109.26 -12.70
N GLU A 8 -158.40 -108.47 -11.62
CA GLU A 8 -158.17 -107.02 -11.69
C GLU A 8 -156.75 -106.72 -12.21
N GLY A 9 -155.74 -107.38 -11.64
CA GLY A 9 -154.34 -107.24 -12.08
C GLY A 9 -154.06 -107.76 -13.49
N ALA A 10 -154.93 -108.58 -14.07
CA ALA A 10 -154.89 -108.93 -15.50
C ALA A 10 -155.51 -107.83 -16.37
N SER A 11 -156.57 -107.19 -15.88
CA SER A 11 -157.31 -106.14 -16.60
C SER A 11 -156.52 -104.83 -16.73
N GLU A 12 -155.74 -104.44 -15.72
CA GLU A 12 -154.82 -103.30 -15.84
C GLU A 12 -153.66 -103.60 -16.81
N ARG A 13 -153.09 -104.82 -16.75
CA ARG A 13 -152.05 -105.27 -17.69
C ARG A 13 -152.54 -105.32 -19.15
N LEU A 14 -153.81 -105.64 -19.35
CA LEU A 14 -154.49 -105.54 -20.65
C LEU A 14 -154.61 -104.07 -21.10
N ASN A 15 -154.99 -103.14 -20.23
CA ASN A 15 -155.07 -101.70 -20.56
C ASN A 15 -153.71 -101.05 -20.89
N VAL A 16 -152.63 -101.45 -20.22
CA VAL A 16 -151.27 -100.94 -20.53
C VAL A 16 -150.78 -101.44 -21.88
N ILE A 17 -151.09 -102.68 -22.27
CA ILE A 17 -150.83 -103.19 -23.63
C ILE A 17 -151.74 -102.48 -24.66
N ALA A 18 -153.03 -102.32 -24.35
CA ALA A 18 -153.99 -101.66 -25.23
C ALA A 18 -153.59 -100.22 -25.58
N SER A 19 -153.05 -99.45 -24.62
CA SER A 19 -152.61 -98.06 -24.85
C SER A 19 -151.20 -97.93 -25.44
N PHE A 20 -150.36 -98.97 -25.40
CA PHE A 20 -149.05 -98.98 -26.08
C PHE A 20 -149.16 -99.39 -27.56
N PHE A 21 -150.24 -100.07 -27.94
CA PHE A 21 -150.47 -100.59 -29.30
C PHE A 21 -151.77 -100.06 -29.96
N ASP A 22 -152.51 -99.14 -29.32
CA ASP A 22 -153.80 -98.58 -29.77
C ASP A 22 -154.85 -99.63 -30.20
N CYS A 23 -154.98 -100.72 -29.43
CA CYS A 23 -155.86 -101.86 -29.73
C CYS A 23 -157.03 -102.01 -28.74
N SER A 24 -158.21 -102.38 -29.25
CA SER A 24 -159.43 -102.51 -28.44
C SER A 24 -159.42 -103.72 -27.48
N LEU A 25 -159.97 -103.53 -26.28
CA LEU A 25 -159.88 -104.47 -25.14
C LEU A 25 -160.42 -105.88 -25.42
N GLU A 26 -161.37 -106.03 -26.35
CA GLU A 26 -161.98 -107.33 -26.71
C GLU A 26 -161.03 -108.20 -27.54
N GLN A 27 -160.25 -107.60 -28.45
CA GLN A 27 -159.31 -108.34 -29.28
C GLN A 27 -158.19 -108.95 -28.43
N VAL A 28 -157.68 -108.19 -27.45
CA VAL A 28 -156.59 -108.67 -26.57
C VAL A 28 -157.05 -109.79 -25.63
N LYS A 29 -158.36 -109.88 -25.30
CA LYS A 29 -158.94 -111.04 -24.58
C LYS A 29 -159.02 -112.33 -25.41
N SER A 30 -158.89 -112.25 -26.73
CA SER A 30 -158.90 -113.42 -27.62
C SER A 30 -157.51 -113.99 -27.93
N ILE A 31 -156.45 -113.33 -27.45
CA ILE A 31 -155.06 -113.70 -27.67
C ILE A 31 -154.58 -114.53 -26.46
N ASP A 32 -153.75 -115.55 -26.73
CA ASP A 32 -153.26 -116.46 -25.69
C ASP A 32 -152.48 -115.70 -24.59
N THR A 33 -152.76 -116.06 -23.34
CA THR A 33 -152.25 -115.36 -22.15
C THR A 33 -150.72 -115.32 -22.08
N ASP A 34 -150.05 -116.33 -22.65
CA ASP A 34 -148.59 -116.40 -22.70
C ASP A 34 -147.96 -115.46 -23.75
N ILE A 35 -148.76 -114.91 -24.68
CA ILE A 35 -148.33 -113.85 -25.59
C ILE A 35 -148.44 -112.48 -24.88
N ILE A 36 -149.47 -112.31 -24.05
CA ILE A 36 -149.74 -111.10 -23.28
C ILE A 36 -148.70 -110.89 -22.17
N THR A 37 -148.24 -111.96 -21.51
CA THR A 37 -147.11 -111.92 -20.56
C THR A 37 -145.82 -111.50 -21.25
N ARG A 38 -145.42 -112.18 -22.34
CA ARG A 38 -144.21 -111.87 -23.12
C ARG A 38 -144.22 -110.46 -23.71
N LEU A 39 -145.38 -109.94 -24.12
CA LEU A 39 -145.52 -108.54 -24.55
C LEU A 39 -145.31 -107.56 -23.40
N ASN A 40 -145.89 -107.81 -22.22
CA ASN A 40 -145.62 -106.99 -21.04
C ASN A 40 -144.15 -107.07 -20.61
N GLU A 41 -143.52 -108.24 -20.62
CA GLU A 41 -142.08 -108.39 -20.36
C GLU A 41 -141.23 -107.59 -21.35
N LYS A 42 -141.61 -107.54 -22.64
CA LYS A 42 -140.93 -106.71 -23.65
C LYS A 42 -141.19 -105.22 -23.48
N LEU A 43 -142.37 -104.83 -23.03
CA LEU A 43 -142.74 -103.43 -22.74
C LEU A 43 -141.98 -102.92 -21.49
N ILE A 44 -141.88 -103.76 -20.46
CA ILE A 44 -141.06 -103.52 -19.26
C ILE A 44 -139.58 -103.40 -19.67
N GLN A 45 -139.02 -104.37 -20.39
CA GLN A 45 -137.63 -104.30 -20.90
C GLN A 45 -137.37 -103.05 -21.75
N PHE A 46 -138.34 -102.61 -22.56
CA PHE A 46 -138.21 -101.39 -23.36
C PHE A 46 -138.20 -100.12 -22.49
N ASN A 47 -139.05 -100.06 -21.45
CA ASN A 47 -139.06 -98.94 -20.51
C ASN A 47 -137.82 -98.92 -19.61
N GLU A 48 -137.35 -100.09 -19.17
CA GLU A 48 -136.07 -100.28 -18.47
C GLU A 48 -134.92 -99.75 -19.33
N LEU A 49 -134.73 -100.29 -20.54
CA LEU A 49 -133.71 -99.84 -21.51
C LEU A 49 -133.82 -98.34 -21.84
N LYS A 50 -135.04 -97.79 -21.92
CA LYS A 50 -135.25 -96.35 -22.16
C LYS A 50 -134.82 -95.53 -20.94
N SER A 51 -135.07 -96.01 -19.72
CA SER A 51 -134.63 -95.36 -18.48
C SER A 51 -133.11 -95.47 -18.27
N GLU A 52 -132.52 -96.64 -18.57
CA GLU A 52 -131.07 -96.85 -18.58
C GLU A 52 -130.38 -95.93 -19.60
N ASN A 53 -130.90 -95.84 -20.83
CA ASN A 53 -130.36 -94.96 -21.86
C ASN A 53 -130.46 -93.48 -21.46
N LEU A 54 -131.55 -93.07 -20.80
CA LEU A 54 -131.66 -91.72 -20.23
C LEU A 54 -130.64 -91.49 -19.10
N GLN A 55 -130.45 -92.46 -18.19
CA GLN A 55 -129.44 -92.37 -17.12
C GLN A 55 -128.01 -92.36 -17.67
N ILE A 56 -127.72 -93.15 -18.71
CA ILE A 56 -126.44 -93.16 -19.44
C ILE A 56 -126.22 -91.82 -20.14
N THR A 57 -127.25 -91.23 -20.74
CA THR A 57 -127.17 -89.91 -21.39
C THR A 57 -126.90 -88.80 -20.37
N VAL A 58 -127.65 -88.78 -19.26
CA VAL A 58 -127.45 -87.77 -18.18
C VAL A 58 -126.07 -87.93 -17.53
N SER A 59 -125.67 -89.16 -17.16
CA SER A 59 -124.34 -89.39 -16.58
C SER A 59 -123.20 -89.13 -17.58
N PHE A 60 -123.41 -89.35 -18.88
CA PHE A 60 -122.45 -88.94 -19.91
C PHE A 60 -122.32 -87.42 -20.02
N ASP A 61 -123.42 -86.66 -20.01
CA ASP A 61 -123.35 -85.19 -20.03
C ASP A 61 -122.85 -84.61 -18.68
N GLU A 62 -123.08 -85.27 -17.55
CA GLU A 62 -122.42 -84.94 -16.28
C GLU A 62 -120.90 -85.20 -16.34
N LEU A 63 -120.46 -86.36 -16.85
CA LEU A 63 -119.03 -86.67 -17.06
C LEU A 63 -118.38 -85.71 -18.07
N LYS A 64 -119.09 -85.33 -19.14
CA LYS A 64 -118.65 -84.38 -20.15
C LYS A 64 -118.57 -82.95 -19.62
N THR A 65 -119.57 -82.47 -18.88
CA THR A 65 -119.50 -81.14 -18.26
C THR A 65 -118.46 -81.08 -17.13
N ASN A 66 -118.26 -82.16 -16.37
CA ASN A 66 -117.21 -82.21 -15.35
C ASN A 66 -115.80 -82.36 -15.94
N SER A 67 -115.63 -83.09 -17.04
CA SER A 67 -114.34 -83.13 -17.77
C SER A 67 -114.03 -81.80 -18.47
N LEU A 68 -115.01 -81.12 -19.06
CA LEU A 68 -114.84 -79.76 -19.59
C LEU A 68 -114.44 -78.76 -18.49
N LYS A 69 -115.16 -78.72 -17.35
CA LYS A 69 -114.76 -77.89 -16.19
C LYS A 69 -113.34 -78.19 -15.72
N LYS A 70 -112.90 -79.46 -15.76
CA LYS A 70 -111.54 -79.86 -15.40
C LYS A 70 -110.51 -79.42 -16.44
N ILE A 71 -110.84 -79.44 -17.74
CA ILE A 71 -110.00 -78.92 -18.82
C ILE A 71 -109.87 -77.40 -18.71
N ASP A 72 -110.95 -76.66 -18.45
CA ASP A 72 -110.92 -75.21 -18.26
C ASP A 72 -110.17 -74.82 -16.98
N GLY A 73 -110.31 -75.61 -15.90
CA GLY A 73 -109.50 -75.49 -14.69
C GLY A 73 -108.02 -75.67 -14.97
N LEU A 74 -107.62 -76.76 -15.62
CA LEU A 74 -106.23 -77.01 -16.01
C LEU A 74 -105.69 -75.98 -17.01
N LYS A 75 -106.54 -75.41 -17.88
CA LYS A 75 -106.17 -74.36 -18.83
C LYS A 75 -105.92 -73.03 -18.12
N THR A 76 -106.78 -72.63 -17.18
CA THR A 76 -106.56 -71.41 -16.39
C THR A 76 -105.38 -71.56 -15.42
N GLU A 77 -105.16 -72.75 -14.87
CA GLU A 77 -103.95 -73.08 -14.10
C GLU A 77 -102.68 -73.00 -14.98
N MET A 78 -102.71 -73.56 -16.20
CA MET A 78 -101.61 -73.46 -17.17
C MET A 78 -101.34 -72.01 -17.61
N GLU A 79 -102.37 -71.21 -17.88
CA GLU A 79 -102.23 -69.78 -18.21
C GLU A 79 -101.64 -68.97 -17.04
N ASN A 80 -101.99 -69.30 -15.80
CA ASN A 80 -101.40 -68.70 -14.60
C ASN A 80 -99.93 -69.13 -14.41
N VAL A 81 -99.60 -70.41 -14.59
CA VAL A 81 -98.21 -70.92 -14.53
C VAL A 81 -97.35 -70.30 -15.62
N LEU A 82 -97.88 -70.10 -16.83
CA LEU A 82 -97.18 -69.40 -17.91
C LEU A 82 -96.91 -67.93 -17.57
N ARG A 83 -97.90 -67.21 -17.02
CA ARG A 83 -97.71 -65.82 -16.54
C ARG A 83 -96.65 -65.74 -15.46
N GLN A 84 -96.69 -66.62 -14.46
CA GLN A 84 -95.67 -66.70 -13.41
C GLN A 84 -94.28 -67.02 -13.99
N ASN A 85 -94.18 -67.88 -15.01
CA ASN A 85 -92.92 -68.16 -15.70
C ASN A 85 -92.37 -66.90 -16.39
N ASP A 86 -93.22 -66.14 -17.08
CA ASP A 86 -92.84 -64.90 -17.77
C ASP A 86 -92.52 -63.73 -16.81
N GLU A 87 -93.17 -63.67 -15.65
CA GLU A 87 -92.82 -62.74 -14.56
C GLU A 87 -91.46 -63.10 -13.96
N ILE A 88 -91.23 -64.36 -13.58
CA ILE A 88 -89.94 -64.86 -13.08
C ILE A 88 -88.82 -64.67 -14.13
N ARG A 89 -89.12 -64.79 -15.43
CA ARG A 89 -88.16 -64.48 -16.51
C ARG A 89 -87.79 -63.00 -16.56
N LYS A 90 -88.75 -62.09 -16.39
CA LYS A 90 -88.47 -60.64 -16.31
C LYS A 90 -87.64 -60.32 -15.07
N GLU A 91 -88.03 -60.81 -13.89
CA GLU A 91 -87.28 -60.61 -12.65
C GLU A 91 -85.85 -61.16 -12.74
N ARG A 92 -85.67 -62.35 -13.36
CA ARG A 92 -84.35 -62.93 -13.65
C ARG A 92 -83.53 -62.03 -14.58
N ASN A 93 -84.12 -61.50 -15.64
CA ASN A 93 -83.41 -60.64 -16.58
C ASN A 93 -83.03 -59.29 -15.93
N ASP A 94 -83.95 -58.69 -15.17
CA ASP A 94 -83.71 -57.44 -14.43
C ASP A 94 -82.64 -57.61 -13.33
N THR A 95 -82.63 -58.74 -12.64
CA THR A 95 -81.58 -59.06 -11.65
C THR A 95 -80.24 -59.38 -12.32
N SER A 96 -80.23 -60.05 -13.48
CA SER A 96 -79.02 -60.25 -14.28
C SER A 96 -78.44 -58.92 -14.76
N ALA A 97 -79.26 -58.00 -15.28
CA ALA A 97 -78.82 -56.67 -15.72
C ALA A 97 -78.28 -55.83 -14.56
N LYS A 98 -78.92 -55.88 -13.37
CA LYS A 98 -78.39 -55.25 -12.14
C LYS A 98 -77.07 -55.87 -11.70
N PHE A 99 -76.91 -57.19 -11.83
CA PHE A 99 -75.66 -57.88 -11.50
C PHE A 99 -74.53 -57.50 -12.46
N GLU A 100 -74.78 -57.45 -13.77
CA GLU A 100 -73.82 -56.97 -14.77
C GLU A 100 -73.44 -55.51 -14.54
N PHE A 101 -74.39 -54.64 -14.21
CA PHE A 101 -74.11 -53.24 -13.85
C PHE A 101 -73.17 -53.15 -12.63
N LEU A 102 -73.52 -53.82 -11.52
CA LEU A 102 -72.71 -53.83 -10.29
C LEU A 102 -71.34 -54.50 -10.49
N GLN A 103 -71.24 -55.50 -11.39
CA GLN A 103 -69.97 -56.12 -11.75
C GLN A 103 -69.09 -55.15 -12.56
N ASN A 104 -69.66 -54.39 -13.50
CA ASN A 104 -68.95 -53.36 -14.25
C ASN A 104 -68.50 -52.20 -13.35
N GLU A 105 -69.37 -51.72 -12.45
CA GLU A 105 -69.03 -50.71 -11.44
C GLU A 105 -67.91 -51.19 -10.51
N LYS A 106 -67.98 -52.44 -10.04
CA LYS A 106 -66.89 -53.06 -9.25
C LYS A 106 -65.56 -53.13 -10.02
N ILE A 107 -65.60 -53.43 -11.32
CA ILE A 107 -64.39 -53.45 -12.18
C ILE A 107 -63.84 -52.04 -12.36
N GLN A 108 -64.69 -51.03 -12.58
CA GLN A 108 -64.29 -49.62 -12.67
C GLN A 108 -63.63 -49.16 -11.35
N LEU A 109 -64.28 -49.36 -10.21
CA LEU A 109 -63.73 -49.03 -8.89
C LEU A 109 -62.43 -49.80 -8.58
N SER A 110 -62.29 -51.04 -9.05
CA SER A 110 -61.03 -51.81 -8.91
C SER A 110 -59.89 -51.21 -9.76
N ASN A 111 -60.19 -50.78 -10.99
CA ASN A 111 -59.22 -50.13 -11.88
C ASN A 111 -58.83 -48.74 -11.35
N GLU A 112 -59.78 -47.98 -10.82
CA GLU A 112 -59.51 -46.71 -10.13
C GLU A 112 -58.63 -46.91 -8.90
N LEU A 113 -58.95 -47.90 -8.04
CA LEU A 113 -58.15 -48.29 -6.89
C LEU A 113 -56.71 -48.68 -7.28
N GLU A 114 -56.53 -49.41 -8.39
CA GLU A 114 -55.20 -49.68 -8.92
C GLU A 114 -54.49 -48.41 -9.42
N SER A 115 -55.19 -47.52 -10.11
CA SER A 115 -54.59 -46.25 -10.57
C SER A 115 -54.14 -45.36 -9.41
N VAL A 116 -54.90 -45.36 -8.30
CA VAL A 116 -54.57 -44.65 -7.06
C VAL A 116 -53.41 -45.33 -6.34
N LYS A 117 -53.36 -46.68 -6.29
CA LYS A 117 -52.22 -47.42 -5.74
C LYS A 117 -50.92 -47.17 -6.51
N ARG A 118 -50.97 -47.07 -7.84
CA ARG A 118 -49.80 -46.71 -8.67
C ARG A 118 -49.31 -45.31 -8.30
N LYS A 119 -50.18 -44.30 -8.39
CA LYS A 119 -49.88 -42.91 -7.97
C LYS A 119 -49.36 -42.80 -6.53
N LEU A 120 -49.89 -43.62 -5.61
CA LEU A 120 -49.41 -43.68 -4.22
C LEU A 120 -47.97 -44.22 -4.16
N ASN A 121 -47.67 -45.30 -4.88
CA ASN A 121 -46.32 -45.85 -4.97
C ASN A 121 -45.36 -44.82 -5.57
N ASP A 122 -45.72 -44.21 -6.71
CA ASP A 122 -44.94 -43.18 -7.40
C ASP A 122 -44.56 -42.03 -6.42
N LEU A 123 -45.56 -41.48 -5.71
CA LEU A 123 -45.36 -40.45 -4.68
C LEU A 123 -44.51 -40.92 -3.48
N THR A 124 -44.53 -42.22 -3.13
CA THR A 124 -43.62 -42.75 -2.10
C THR A 124 -42.19 -42.94 -2.60
N GLU A 125 -41.97 -43.10 -3.91
CA GLU A 125 -40.63 -43.18 -4.50
C GLU A 125 -40.03 -41.79 -4.69
N GLU A 126 -40.79 -40.82 -5.21
CA GLU A 126 -40.43 -39.39 -5.18
C GLU A 126 -40.05 -38.95 -3.76
N LYS A 127 -40.85 -39.31 -2.74
CA LYS A 127 -40.57 -38.99 -1.34
C LYS A 127 -39.25 -39.61 -0.85
N LYS A 128 -38.94 -40.86 -1.22
CA LYS A 128 -37.65 -41.50 -0.87
C LYS A 128 -36.48 -40.80 -1.56
N GLU A 129 -36.65 -40.40 -2.82
CA GLU A 129 -35.60 -39.71 -3.56
C GLU A 129 -35.34 -38.31 -2.99
N ILE A 130 -36.40 -37.54 -2.70
CA ILE A 130 -36.33 -36.25 -2.01
C ILE A 130 -35.64 -36.39 -0.65
N GLN A 131 -35.96 -37.43 0.13
CA GLN A 131 -35.27 -37.71 1.39
C GLN A 131 -33.78 -38.07 1.19
N SER A 132 -33.43 -38.84 0.16
CA SER A 132 -32.04 -39.15 -0.19
C SER A 132 -31.26 -37.90 -0.60
N ASN A 133 -31.87 -37.05 -1.44
CA ASN A 133 -31.33 -35.78 -1.89
C ASN A 133 -31.18 -34.79 -0.72
N GLN A 134 -32.14 -34.73 0.21
CA GLN A 134 -32.02 -33.97 1.45
C GLN A 134 -30.81 -34.44 2.28
N GLN A 135 -30.65 -35.76 2.49
CA GLN A 135 -29.50 -36.32 3.21
C GLN A 135 -28.16 -36.03 2.50
N ARG A 136 -28.12 -36.04 1.16
CA ARG A 136 -26.94 -35.64 0.37
C ARG A 136 -26.61 -34.16 0.58
N THR A 137 -27.59 -33.27 0.48
CA THR A 137 -27.37 -31.82 0.69
C THR A 137 -26.96 -31.47 2.11
N LEU A 138 -27.47 -32.18 3.13
CA LEU A 138 -27.03 -32.00 4.52
C LEU A 138 -25.56 -32.41 4.72
N LYS A 139 -25.11 -33.54 4.14
CA LYS A 139 -23.69 -33.93 4.20
C LYS A 139 -22.77 -32.90 3.56
N ILE A 140 -23.16 -32.39 2.38
CA ILE A 140 -22.41 -31.32 1.70
C ILE A 140 -22.40 -30.04 2.55
N LEU A 141 -23.51 -29.71 3.24
CA LEU A 141 -23.56 -28.57 4.15
C LEU A 141 -22.60 -28.75 5.34
N ASP A 142 -22.58 -29.93 5.97
CA ASP A 142 -21.66 -30.25 7.08
C ASP A 142 -20.19 -30.23 6.64
N GLU A 143 -19.89 -30.67 5.42
CA GLU A 143 -18.55 -30.58 4.81
C GLU A 143 -18.13 -29.13 4.60
N ARG A 144 -18.99 -28.29 4.00
CA ARG A 144 -18.73 -26.85 3.81
C ARG A 144 -18.66 -26.08 5.15
N LEU A 145 -19.41 -26.49 6.17
CA LEU A 145 -19.30 -25.91 7.52
C LEU A 145 -17.92 -26.18 8.14
N LYS A 146 -17.39 -27.41 7.99
CA LYS A 146 -16.04 -27.77 8.45
C LYS A 146 -14.95 -27.03 7.68
N GLU A 147 -15.06 -26.90 6.36
CA GLU A 147 -14.14 -26.07 5.56
C GLU A 147 -14.13 -24.61 6.05
N VAL A 148 -15.30 -24.01 6.27
CA VAL A 148 -15.44 -22.64 6.78
C VAL A 148 -14.88 -22.51 8.20
N GLU A 149 -14.98 -23.53 9.05
CA GLU A 149 -14.39 -23.53 10.38
C GLU A 149 -12.86 -23.65 10.35
N MET A 150 -12.31 -24.53 9.51
CA MET A 150 -10.87 -24.62 9.27
C MET A 150 -10.31 -23.29 8.73
N ALA A 151 -10.97 -22.69 7.74
CA ALA A 151 -10.58 -21.39 7.19
C ALA A 151 -10.66 -20.24 8.22
N LYS A 152 -11.59 -20.30 9.18
CA LYS A 152 -11.63 -19.37 10.33
C LYS A 152 -10.45 -19.57 11.26
N VAL A 153 -10.07 -20.82 11.56
CA VAL A 153 -8.90 -21.13 12.40
C VAL A 153 -7.61 -20.66 11.74
N GLU A 154 -7.45 -20.90 10.45
CA GLU A 154 -6.29 -20.44 9.67
C GLU A 154 -6.22 -18.91 9.58
N ASN A 155 -7.34 -18.24 9.28
CA ASN A 155 -7.43 -16.77 9.29
C ASN A 155 -7.14 -16.19 10.70
N ASN A 156 -7.58 -16.83 11.78
CA ASN A 156 -7.23 -16.42 13.14
C ASN A 156 -5.73 -16.62 13.43
N ARG A 157 -5.12 -17.69 12.92
CA ARG A 157 -3.67 -17.92 13.02
C ARG A 157 -2.88 -16.84 12.29
N THR A 158 -3.17 -16.59 11.01
CA THR A 158 -2.45 -15.60 10.20
C THR A 158 -2.65 -14.18 10.74
N ASN A 159 -3.83 -13.83 11.29
CA ASN A 159 -4.03 -12.57 11.99
C ASN A 159 -3.16 -12.44 13.26
N ASN A 160 -2.94 -13.53 14.01
CA ASN A 160 -2.05 -13.51 15.17
C ASN A 160 -0.57 -13.42 14.74
N GLU A 161 -0.17 -14.11 13.67
CA GLU A 161 1.17 -13.96 13.09
C GLU A 161 1.40 -12.52 12.57
N CYS A 162 0.40 -11.91 11.92
CA CYS A 162 0.43 -10.49 11.52
C CYS A 162 0.50 -9.53 12.72
N ARG A 163 -0.17 -9.84 13.84
CA ARG A 163 -0.06 -9.05 15.09
C ARG A 163 1.35 -9.14 15.67
N ASN A 164 1.93 -10.33 15.72
CA ASN A 164 3.29 -10.54 16.21
C ASN A 164 4.32 -9.81 15.34
N LEU A 165 4.20 -9.90 14.00
CA LEU A 165 5.03 -9.14 13.07
C LEU A 165 4.86 -7.62 13.23
N ARG A 166 3.64 -7.11 13.48
CA ARG A 166 3.44 -5.69 13.79
C ARG A 166 4.09 -5.28 15.11
N SER A 167 4.09 -6.13 16.14
CA SER A 167 4.85 -5.88 17.38
C SER A 167 6.34 -5.76 17.09
N THR A 168 6.93 -6.72 16.35
CA THR A 168 8.36 -6.68 16.05
C THR A 168 8.75 -5.51 15.14
N VAL A 169 7.86 -5.06 14.25
CA VAL A 169 8.04 -3.81 13.48
C VAL A 169 8.07 -2.60 14.41
N VAL A 170 7.09 -2.42 15.31
CA VAL A 170 7.08 -1.29 16.26
C VAL A 170 8.29 -1.34 17.22
N GLU A 171 8.72 -2.53 17.63
CA GLU A 171 9.95 -2.71 18.41
C GLU A 171 11.23 -2.38 17.62
N LEU A 172 11.25 -2.54 16.30
CA LEU A 172 12.37 -2.15 15.44
C LEU A 172 12.34 -0.66 15.12
N GLU A 173 11.17 -0.09 14.86
CA GLU A 173 10.96 1.35 14.67
C GLU A 173 11.36 2.14 15.93
N THR A 174 10.95 1.70 17.11
CA THR A 174 11.35 2.34 18.39
C THR A 174 12.86 2.22 18.65
N LYS A 175 13.49 1.07 18.32
CA LYS A 175 14.96 0.94 18.34
C LYS A 175 15.62 1.89 17.33
N GLN A 176 15.09 2.01 16.11
CA GLN A 176 15.60 2.92 15.09
C GLN A 176 15.51 4.38 15.56
N GLN A 177 14.39 4.79 16.16
CA GLN A 177 14.24 6.14 16.73
C GLN A 177 15.24 6.40 17.87
N THR A 178 15.49 5.44 18.78
CA THR A 178 16.51 5.63 19.82
C THR A 178 17.92 5.72 19.25
N TYR A 179 18.26 4.93 18.22
CA TYR A 179 19.53 5.09 17.49
C TYR A 179 19.66 6.45 16.81
N ILE A 180 18.60 6.97 16.15
CA ILE A 180 18.59 8.31 15.55
C ILE A 180 18.80 9.39 16.62
N THR A 181 18.11 9.31 17.76
CA THR A 181 18.34 10.28 18.85
C THR A 181 19.75 10.21 19.43
N ASN A 182 20.36 9.02 19.50
CA ASN A 182 21.72 8.84 20.00
C ASN A 182 22.79 9.35 19.01
N ASP A 183 22.56 9.19 17.69
CA ASP A 183 23.40 9.77 16.65
C ASP A 183 23.33 11.30 16.67
N LEU A 184 22.13 11.87 16.70
CA LEU A 184 21.92 13.32 16.80
C LEU A 184 22.55 13.90 18.08
N ASN A 185 22.44 13.21 19.21
CA ASN A 185 23.12 13.60 20.45
C ASN A 185 24.64 13.58 20.26
N SER A 186 25.21 12.46 19.81
CA SER A 186 26.65 12.29 19.59
C SER A 186 27.22 13.32 18.60
N ARG A 187 26.47 13.62 17.55
CA ARG A 187 26.78 14.67 16.58
C ARG A 187 26.75 16.06 17.22
N SER A 188 25.75 16.38 18.04
CA SER A 188 25.69 17.67 18.75
C SER A 188 26.85 17.84 19.74
N GLU A 189 27.30 16.74 20.38
CA GLU A 189 28.48 16.73 21.24
C GLU A 189 29.78 16.92 20.45
N LEU A 190 29.88 16.31 19.27
CA LEU A 190 31.00 16.49 18.33
C LEU A 190 31.04 17.94 17.82
N GLU A 191 29.91 18.51 17.38
CA GLU A 191 29.81 19.90 16.95
C GLU A 191 30.22 20.84 18.10
N ARG A 192 29.72 20.62 19.33
CA ARG A 192 30.18 21.33 20.54
C ARG A 192 31.69 21.21 20.77
N LYS A 193 32.28 20.01 20.64
CA LYS A 193 33.73 19.82 20.79
C LYS A 193 34.55 20.45 19.67
N THR A 194 34.05 20.52 18.43
CA THR A 194 34.73 21.27 17.36
C THR A 194 34.69 22.78 17.62
N GLN A 195 33.61 23.31 18.22
CA GLN A 195 33.55 24.72 18.64
C GLN A 195 34.53 25.00 19.79
N GLU A 196 34.61 24.13 20.80
CA GLU A 196 35.62 24.22 21.87
C GLU A 196 37.05 24.21 21.31
N LEU A 197 37.35 23.30 20.37
CA LEU A 197 38.67 23.23 19.71
C LEU A 197 38.98 24.47 18.88
N ASN A 198 38.01 25.00 18.11
CA ASN A 198 38.20 26.22 17.32
C ASN A 198 38.44 27.45 18.20
N LEU A 199 37.78 27.55 19.36
CA LEU A 199 38.02 28.61 20.34
C LEU A 199 39.40 28.47 21.00
N LEU A 200 39.81 27.25 21.36
CA LEU A 200 41.15 26.96 21.89
C LEU A 200 42.24 27.26 20.85
N GLN A 201 42.03 26.93 19.57
CA GLN A 201 42.95 27.27 18.50
C GLN A 201 43.01 28.79 18.27
N SER A 202 41.87 29.49 18.20
CA SER A 202 41.87 30.96 18.08
C SER A 202 42.54 31.66 19.26
N ASN A 203 42.45 31.10 20.47
CA ASN A 203 43.17 31.59 21.65
C ASN A 203 44.68 31.31 21.54
N LYS A 204 45.07 30.10 21.11
CA LYS A 204 46.47 29.77 20.82
C LYS A 204 47.07 30.70 19.76
N ASP A 205 46.38 30.90 18.64
CA ASP A 205 46.82 31.77 17.55
C ASP A 205 46.91 33.24 17.98
N TRP A 206 46.08 33.68 18.95
CA TRP A 206 46.17 35.00 19.56
C TRP A 206 47.37 35.12 20.51
N LEU A 207 47.61 34.12 21.36
CA LEU A 207 48.77 34.04 22.24
C LEU A 207 50.09 33.94 21.45
N GLU A 208 50.13 33.20 20.35
CA GLU A 208 51.29 33.15 19.45
C GLU A 208 51.56 34.50 18.77
N LYS A 209 50.51 35.25 18.40
CA LYS A 209 50.63 36.63 17.86
C LYS A 209 51.07 37.65 18.92
N GLU A 210 50.57 37.55 20.15
CA GLU A 210 51.04 38.42 21.23
C GLU A 210 52.50 38.09 21.58
N LEU A 211 52.85 36.80 21.66
CA LEU A 211 54.23 36.35 21.87
C LEU A 211 55.16 36.82 20.74
N SER A 212 54.74 36.73 19.48
CA SER A 212 55.55 37.20 18.34
C SER A 212 55.70 38.72 18.35
N SER A 213 54.62 39.48 18.62
CA SER A 213 54.70 40.94 18.72
C SER A 213 55.54 41.39 19.92
N LYS A 214 55.50 40.68 21.05
CA LYS A 214 56.38 40.92 22.19
C LYS A 214 57.83 40.56 21.87
N SER A 215 58.07 39.46 21.15
CA SER A 215 59.41 39.10 20.66
C SER A 215 59.98 40.16 19.73
N GLU A 216 59.18 40.68 18.79
CA GLU A 216 59.54 41.77 17.88
C GLU A 216 59.76 43.10 18.61
N GLN A 217 58.94 43.41 19.62
CA GLN A 217 59.19 44.55 20.53
C GLN A 217 60.53 44.38 21.25
N TYR A 218 60.82 43.22 21.85
CA TYR A 218 62.11 42.96 22.51
C TYR A 218 63.31 42.98 21.53
N LEU A 219 63.14 42.50 20.30
CA LEU A 219 64.16 42.55 19.25
C LEU A 219 64.43 44.00 18.79
N SER A 220 63.39 44.81 18.59
CA SER A 220 63.55 46.22 18.21
C SER A 220 64.08 47.09 19.34
N TYR A 221 63.68 46.85 20.60
CA TYR A 221 64.33 47.45 21.78
C TYR A 221 65.80 47.06 21.85
N ARG A 222 66.13 45.76 21.68
CA ARG A 222 67.51 45.28 21.68
C ARG A 222 68.34 45.89 20.56
N GLN A 223 67.84 45.91 19.32
CA GLN A 223 68.50 46.56 18.19
C GLN A 223 68.74 48.04 18.45
N ARG A 224 67.77 48.73 19.07
CA ARG A 224 67.92 50.15 19.44
C ARG A 224 68.97 50.35 20.55
N THR A 225 69.06 49.46 21.54
CA THR A 225 70.14 49.52 22.54
C THR A 225 71.50 49.11 21.98
N ASP A 226 71.57 48.12 21.11
CA ASP A 226 72.81 47.71 20.43
C ASP A 226 73.28 48.84 19.48
N ALA A 227 72.37 49.58 18.87
CA ALA A 227 72.65 50.78 18.08
C ALA A 227 73.18 51.95 18.93
N THR A 228 72.52 52.32 20.04
CA THR A 228 73.05 53.38 20.93
C THR A 228 74.35 52.98 21.61
N ILE A 229 74.55 51.69 21.92
CA ILE A 229 75.84 51.16 22.38
C ILE A 229 76.91 51.28 21.28
N SER A 230 76.56 51.05 20.01
CA SER A 230 77.47 51.26 18.88
C SER A 230 77.83 52.74 18.69
N GLU A 231 76.84 53.64 18.80
CA GLU A 231 77.00 55.08 18.72
C GLU A 231 77.91 55.62 19.85
N ILE A 232 77.62 55.26 21.10
CA ILE A 232 78.47 55.59 22.27
C ILE A 232 79.88 54.99 22.12
N ARG A 233 80.04 53.78 21.56
CA ARG A 233 81.36 53.21 21.25
C ARG A 233 82.10 53.99 20.17
N SER A 234 81.38 54.52 19.17
CA SER A 234 81.93 55.37 18.13
C SER A 234 82.38 56.72 18.70
N GLU A 235 81.56 57.36 19.54
CA GLU A 235 81.92 58.58 20.26
C GLU A 235 83.11 58.38 21.20
N LEU A 236 83.15 57.28 21.95
CA LEU A 236 84.27 56.94 22.85
C LEU A 236 85.55 56.68 22.05
N ASN A 237 85.48 55.98 20.92
CA ASN A 237 86.62 55.80 20.02
C ASN A 237 87.09 57.11 19.40
N ARG A 238 86.16 58.00 19.00
CA ARG A 238 86.48 59.35 18.52
C ARG A 238 87.19 60.16 19.61
N LEU A 239 86.60 60.28 20.80
CA LEU A 239 87.17 61.02 21.92
C LEU A 239 88.52 60.44 22.37
N LYS A 240 88.71 59.11 22.25
CA LYS A 240 89.99 58.44 22.48
C LYS A 240 91.03 58.77 21.40
N ASN A 241 90.63 58.89 20.14
CA ASN A 241 91.52 59.34 19.06
C ASN A 241 91.87 60.83 19.23
N ASP A 242 90.89 61.68 19.55
CA ASP A 242 91.09 63.10 19.84
C ASP A 242 92.02 63.28 21.06
N PHE A 243 91.86 62.47 22.12
CA PHE A 243 92.79 62.42 23.26
C PHE A 243 94.18 61.89 22.90
N GLN A 244 94.30 60.93 21.96
CA GLN A 244 95.60 60.48 21.46
C GLN A 244 96.29 61.57 20.64
N LEU A 245 95.55 62.31 19.80
CA LEU A 245 96.05 63.46 19.06
C LEU A 245 96.54 64.54 20.02
N GLU A 246 95.73 64.96 21.00
CA GLU A 246 96.15 65.94 22.01
C GLU A 246 97.29 65.44 22.89
N LYS A 247 97.38 64.13 23.17
CA LYS A 247 98.55 63.57 23.86
C LYS A 247 99.81 63.70 23.00
N THR A 248 99.75 63.33 21.71
CA THR A 248 100.93 63.48 20.82
C THR A 248 101.30 64.95 20.60
N ASN A 249 100.33 65.85 20.50
CA ASN A 249 100.53 67.29 20.49
C ASN A 249 101.24 67.77 21.78
N ASN A 250 100.76 67.35 22.94
CA ASN A 250 101.35 67.66 24.24
C ASN A 250 102.77 67.09 24.39
N ASP A 251 103.03 65.88 23.91
CA ASP A 251 104.37 65.26 23.94
C ASP A 251 105.34 65.93 22.94
N VAL A 252 104.85 66.42 21.78
CA VAL A 252 105.62 67.30 20.88
C VAL A 252 105.90 68.66 21.51
N LEU A 253 104.93 69.26 22.21
CA LEU A 253 105.13 70.51 22.96
C LEU A 253 106.12 70.35 24.11
N LYS A 254 106.13 69.19 24.81
CA LYS A 254 107.19 68.84 25.77
C LYS A 254 108.54 68.71 25.09
N GLN A 255 108.63 68.06 23.93
CA GLN A 255 109.88 67.98 23.19
C GLN A 255 110.38 69.38 22.81
N LYS A 256 109.51 70.26 22.28
CA LYS A 256 109.85 71.65 21.96
C LYS A 256 110.26 72.46 23.19
N ASN A 257 109.60 72.27 24.34
CA ASN A 257 109.97 72.93 25.58
C ASN A 257 111.31 72.40 26.15
N ASN A 258 111.62 71.11 25.96
CA ASN A 258 112.92 70.54 26.31
C ASN A 258 114.03 71.02 25.38
N GLU A 259 113.78 71.14 24.07
CA GLU A 259 114.70 71.78 23.11
C GLU A 259 114.98 73.25 23.51
N LEU A 260 113.93 74.00 23.87
CA LEU A 260 114.05 75.38 24.33
C LEU A 260 114.81 75.47 25.67
N SER A 261 114.53 74.57 26.62
CA SER A 261 115.20 74.49 27.92
C SER A 261 116.68 74.11 27.77
N ASN A 262 117.02 73.19 26.87
CA ASN A 262 118.41 72.84 26.57
C ASN A 262 119.16 74.02 25.93
N SER A 263 118.54 74.75 25.00
CA SER A 263 119.14 75.97 24.44
C SER A 263 119.27 77.09 25.48
N LEU A 264 118.33 77.20 26.42
CA LEU A 264 118.44 78.12 27.56
C LEU A 264 119.57 77.71 28.52
N GLN A 265 119.75 76.41 28.80
CA GLN A 265 120.87 75.89 29.60
C GLN A 265 122.22 76.12 28.91
N GLU A 266 122.29 75.94 27.59
CA GLU A 266 123.46 76.29 26.77
C GLU A 266 123.78 77.79 26.88
N LYS A 267 122.78 78.68 26.76
CA LYS A 267 122.97 80.14 26.91
C LYS A 267 123.28 80.56 28.36
N VAL A 268 122.85 79.80 29.36
CA VAL A 268 123.26 79.98 30.77
C VAL A 268 124.69 79.49 30.99
N LEU A 269 125.15 78.45 30.28
CA LEU A 269 126.56 78.04 30.24
C LEU A 269 127.43 79.10 29.57
N ASP A 270 127.00 79.67 28.43
CA ASP A 270 127.68 80.80 27.78
C ASP A 270 127.82 81.98 28.75
N LEU A 271 126.73 82.39 29.41
CA LEU A 271 126.72 83.46 30.41
C LEU A 271 127.60 83.15 31.63
N LYS A 272 127.64 81.88 32.08
CA LYS A 272 128.53 81.46 33.17
C LYS A 272 129.99 81.54 32.75
N ASN A 273 130.34 81.05 31.57
CA ASN A 273 131.71 81.12 31.04
C ASN A 273 132.16 82.58 30.89
N LEU A 274 131.27 83.47 30.42
CA LEU A 274 131.53 84.90 30.33
C LEU A 274 131.68 85.55 31.72
N SER A 275 130.84 85.15 32.68
CA SER A 275 130.92 85.61 34.08
C SER A 275 132.17 85.09 34.81
N ASP A 276 132.60 83.87 34.55
CA ASP A 276 133.80 83.28 35.16
C ASP A 276 135.05 83.93 34.55
N SER A 277 135.07 84.21 33.24
CA SER A 277 136.12 85.03 32.58
C SER A 277 136.19 86.45 33.15
N LEU A 278 135.04 87.10 33.36
CA LEU A 278 134.96 88.42 33.99
C LEU A 278 135.38 88.38 35.47
N ASN A 279 135.18 87.25 36.15
CA ASN A 279 135.59 87.09 37.54
C ASN A 279 137.08 86.77 37.68
N THR A 280 137.71 86.07 36.73
CA THR A 280 139.18 85.95 36.68
C THR A 280 139.82 87.30 36.40
N GLU A 281 139.30 88.07 35.43
CA GLU A 281 139.77 89.43 35.13
C GLU A 281 139.62 90.36 36.35
N LYS A 282 138.47 90.31 37.04
CA LYS A 282 138.26 91.03 38.32
C LYS A 282 139.18 90.54 39.43
N GLN A 283 139.53 89.25 39.50
CA GLN A 283 140.47 88.75 40.49
C GLN A 283 141.88 89.28 40.22
N GLU A 284 142.33 89.26 38.97
CA GLU A 284 143.60 89.88 38.55
C GLU A 284 143.62 91.37 38.93
N PHE A 285 142.62 92.15 38.52
CA PHE A 285 142.48 93.56 38.95
C PHE A 285 142.44 93.71 40.48
N SER A 286 141.78 92.81 41.22
CA SER A 286 141.74 92.90 42.69
C SER A 286 143.10 92.62 43.33
N THR A 287 143.93 91.73 42.76
CA THR A 287 145.30 91.51 43.23
C THR A 287 146.21 92.68 42.86
N GLU A 288 146.02 93.28 41.69
CA GLU A 288 146.74 94.48 41.27
C GLU A 288 146.39 95.69 42.15
N ILE A 289 145.11 95.85 42.51
CA ILE A 289 144.63 96.84 43.49
C ILE A 289 145.20 96.54 44.88
N ALA A 290 145.19 95.29 45.36
CA ALA A 290 145.73 94.93 46.67
C ALA A 290 147.26 95.19 46.77
N LEU A 291 148.01 94.97 45.68
CA LEU A 291 149.43 95.34 45.59
C LEU A 291 149.62 96.86 45.61
N LYS A 292 148.78 97.63 44.89
CA LYS A 292 148.79 99.10 44.92
C LYS A 292 148.41 99.64 46.32
N GLN A 293 147.41 99.06 46.98
CA GLN A 293 146.96 99.45 48.33
C GLN A 293 148.06 99.19 49.37
N ARG A 294 148.70 98.02 49.33
CA ARG A 294 149.78 97.65 50.26
C ARG A 294 151.05 98.50 50.09
N LEU A 295 151.25 99.07 48.90
CA LEU A 295 152.28 100.08 48.65
C LEU A 295 151.87 101.44 49.26
N ILE A 296 150.59 101.81 49.18
CA ILE A 296 150.04 103.04 49.77
C ILE A 296 150.13 103.02 51.30
N ASP A 297 149.77 101.93 51.98
CA ASP A 297 149.86 101.81 53.45
C ASP A 297 151.31 101.99 53.97
N LEU A 298 152.29 101.47 53.22
CA LEU A 298 153.71 101.62 53.52
C LEU A 298 154.20 103.07 53.30
N LEU A 299 153.55 103.80 52.40
CA LEU A 299 153.81 105.22 52.16
C LEU A 299 153.09 106.10 53.18
N GLU A 300 151.84 105.81 53.59
CA GLU A 300 151.12 106.58 54.62
C GLU A 300 151.81 106.52 55.99
N THR A 301 152.32 105.34 56.36
CA THR A 301 153.09 105.17 57.61
C THR A 301 154.41 105.93 57.63
N GLN A 302 155.03 106.18 56.47
CA GLN A 302 156.21 107.07 56.36
C GLN A 302 155.81 108.55 56.21
N LEU A 303 154.67 108.83 55.56
CA LEU A 303 154.21 110.19 55.26
C LEU A 303 153.60 110.90 56.47
N ASN A 304 153.06 110.17 57.45
CA ASN A 304 152.69 110.73 58.76
C ASN A 304 153.92 111.11 59.62
N ALA A 305 155.10 110.53 59.37
CA ALA A 305 156.33 110.81 60.13
C ALA A 305 157.14 112.00 59.59
N VAL A 306 156.87 112.48 58.37
CA VAL A 306 157.68 113.51 57.68
C VAL A 306 156.79 114.61 57.05
N LYS A 307 155.71 115.00 57.75
CA LYS A 307 154.80 116.05 57.25
C LYS A 307 154.19 116.98 58.29
N GLU A 308 154.60 116.88 59.54
CA GLU A 308 154.52 118.02 60.47
C GLU A 308 155.68 119.01 60.22
N GLU A 309 156.77 118.57 59.57
CA GLU A 309 157.83 119.43 59.03
C GLU A 309 157.64 119.71 57.51
N LEU A 310 157.76 120.98 57.14
CA LEU A 310 157.99 121.53 55.79
C LEU A 310 157.02 121.16 54.64
N LYS A 311 155.84 121.80 54.71
CA LYS A 311 154.95 122.16 53.58
C LYS A 311 155.70 122.52 52.28
N SER A 312 155.64 121.68 51.23
CA SER A 312 155.86 122.10 49.83
C SER A 312 155.24 121.14 48.78
N ILE A 313 154.74 121.73 47.67
CA ILE A 313 154.91 121.34 46.23
C ILE A 313 154.92 119.81 45.87
N ARG A 314 154.17 119.22 44.90
CA ARG A 314 153.21 119.69 43.86
C ARG A 314 152.54 118.51 43.06
N LYS A 315 151.31 118.75 42.58
CA LYS A 315 150.37 118.08 41.61
C LYS A 315 150.79 117.00 40.51
N SER A 316 149.84 116.05 40.21
CA SER A 316 149.10 115.70 38.91
C SER A 316 149.53 114.69 37.77
N ASP A 317 148.52 113.98 37.15
CA ASP A 317 148.26 113.42 35.75
C ASP A 317 149.04 112.19 35.11
N SER A 318 148.70 111.42 34.01
CA SER A 318 147.50 110.89 33.21
C SER A 318 148.00 109.94 32.02
N SER A 319 147.36 109.27 30.99
CA SER A 319 146.02 108.72 30.54
C SER A 319 146.05 107.94 29.13
N ASN A 320 144.99 107.18 28.68
CA ASN A 320 144.59 106.72 27.27
C ASN A 320 145.14 105.36 26.60
N VAL A 321 144.69 104.64 25.49
CA VAL A 321 143.49 104.44 24.53
C VAL A 321 143.70 103.27 23.44
N THR A 322 142.70 102.87 22.56
CA THR A 322 142.68 102.07 21.22
C THR A 322 142.86 100.50 21.18
N SER A 323 142.57 99.61 20.15
CA SER A 323 141.74 99.42 18.86
C SER A 323 142.12 98.06 18.10
N ASP A 324 141.57 97.43 16.99
CA ASP A 324 140.29 97.28 16.18
C ASP A 324 140.36 96.17 15.02
N ASP A 325 139.25 95.84 14.27
CA ASP A 325 139.10 95.25 12.86
C ASP A 325 138.74 93.72 12.50
N SER A 326 138.61 93.30 11.19
CA SER A 326 137.61 92.31 10.58
C SER A 326 138.01 91.37 9.35
N ARG A 327 137.23 90.28 8.93
CA ARG A 327 136.94 89.75 7.47
C ARG A 327 136.42 88.29 7.10
N LYS A 328 135.38 88.18 6.21
CA LYS A 328 135.10 87.36 4.92
C LYS A 328 134.94 85.77 4.75
N LEU A 329 134.78 85.26 3.49
CA LEU A 329 133.94 84.10 2.95
C LEU A 329 134.66 83.02 2.05
N ILE A 330 133.91 81.95 1.60
CA ILE A 330 134.13 80.88 0.53
C ILE A 330 134.52 79.48 1.12
N SER A 331 133.97 78.29 0.81
CA SER A 331 133.29 77.60 -0.33
C SER A 331 134.18 76.62 -1.15
N GLU A 332 134.05 75.30 -0.91
CA GLU A 332 134.59 74.21 -1.74
C GLU A 332 133.58 73.04 -1.79
N ASN A 333 133.46 72.32 -2.92
CA ASN A 333 132.37 71.37 -3.18
C ASN A 333 132.79 70.23 -4.15
N GLU A 334 132.07 69.09 -4.10
CA GLU A 334 131.99 68.03 -5.13
C GLU A 334 133.28 67.56 -5.86
N SER A 335 133.98 66.54 -5.33
CA SER A 335 134.94 65.74 -6.15
C SER A 335 135.16 64.26 -5.77
N LEU A 336 134.64 63.78 -4.64
CA LEU A 336 134.62 62.36 -4.22
C LEU A 336 133.18 61.94 -3.84
N LEU A 337 132.22 61.73 -4.76
CA LEU A 337 132.27 60.97 -6.03
C LEU A 337 132.61 59.51 -5.70
N LYS A 338 131.82 58.46 -5.97
CA LYS A 338 130.53 58.21 -6.68
C LYS A 338 130.14 56.72 -6.49
N ASP A 339 131.08 55.92 -5.98
CA ASP A 339 131.09 54.45 -5.94
C ASP A 339 130.07 53.81 -4.98
N LEU A 340 129.55 54.56 -3.99
CA LEU A 340 128.55 54.04 -3.04
C LEU A 340 127.11 53.94 -3.61
N ARG A 341 126.90 54.24 -4.91
CA ARG A 341 125.58 54.13 -5.56
C ARG A 341 125.36 52.82 -6.36
N LEU A 342 126.39 52.27 -7.01
CA LEU A 342 126.22 51.18 -7.99
C LEU A 342 126.14 49.76 -7.40
N THR A 343 126.39 49.58 -6.09
CA THR A 343 126.37 48.27 -5.42
C THR A 343 125.05 47.92 -4.72
N LYS A 344 124.21 48.91 -4.38
CA LYS A 344 122.83 48.65 -3.88
C LYS A 344 121.82 48.37 -4.98
N GLU A 345 122.08 48.85 -6.20
CA GLU A 345 121.09 48.89 -7.29
C GLU A 345 120.96 47.56 -8.06
N LYS A 346 121.83 46.56 -7.79
CA LYS A 346 121.82 45.23 -8.44
C LYS A 346 121.45 44.05 -7.54
N LEU A 347 121.10 44.29 -6.27
CA LEU A 347 120.63 43.24 -5.35
C LEU A 347 119.11 43.30 -5.10
N ALA A 348 118.51 44.50 -5.18
CA ALA A 348 117.08 44.70 -4.89
C ALA A 348 116.13 44.44 -6.08
N GLN A 349 116.64 44.21 -7.30
CA GLN A 349 115.80 44.06 -8.50
C GLN A 349 115.20 42.66 -8.70
N CYS A 350 115.44 41.71 -7.79
CA CYS A 350 114.88 40.34 -7.86
C CYS A 350 113.80 40.02 -6.82
N GLU A 351 113.47 40.93 -5.88
CA GLU A 351 112.39 40.71 -4.90
C GLU A 351 111.01 41.22 -5.41
N SER A 352 110.90 41.55 -6.70
CA SER A 352 109.77 42.33 -7.25
C SER A 352 108.62 41.53 -7.91
N GLU A 353 108.69 40.19 -7.98
CA GLU A 353 107.87 39.41 -8.96
C GLU A 353 107.04 38.24 -8.39
N CYS A 354 106.91 38.05 -7.07
CA CYS A 354 106.23 36.85 -6.52
C CYS A 354 105.19 37.08 -5.42
N LEU A 355 104.46 38.22 -5.47
CA LEU A 355 103.07 38.44 -5.00
C LEU A 355 102.75 39.95 -5.04
N ARG A 356 102.80 40.54 -6.23
CA ARG A 356 101.59 40.86 -7.04
C ARG A 356 100.76 42.01 -6.45
N LEU A 357 101.23 43.23 -6.76
CA LEU A 357 100.46 44.46 -6.72
C LEU A 357 99.22 44.41 -7.64
N SER A 358 98.32 45.38 -7.46
CA SER A 358 97.14 45.67 -8.29
C SER A 358 96.03 44.60 -8.27
N SER A 359 94.75 44.92 -8.04
CA SER A 359 94.11 46.21 -7.75
C SER A 359 94.40 47.34 -8.74
N ILE A 360 94.08 47.13 -10.03
CA ILE A 360 93.36 48.07 -10.92
C ILE A 360 93.16 47.39 -12.30
N THR A 361 91.89 47.26 -12.67
CA THR A 361 91.21 46.90 -13.94
C THR A 361 89.83 46.45 -13.46
N GLU A 362 88.98 47.35 -12.97
CA GLU A 362 88.41 48.52 -13.66
C GLU A 362 87.62 48.11 -14.92
N GLU A 363 86.44 48.68 -15.03
CA GLU A 363 85.29 48.11 -15.74
C GLU A 363 85.40 48.26 -17.26
N THR A 364 85.32 47.15 -17.99
CA THR A 364 84.89 47.12 -19.41
C THR A 364 84.29 45.75 -19.72
N GLY A 365 83.03 45.69 -20.18
CA GLY A 365 82.39 44.40 -20.46
C GLY A 365 80.86 44.40 -20.56
N GLU A 366 80.24 45.43 -21.13
CA GLU A 366 78.82 45.36 -21.49
C GLU A 366 78.56 44.39 -22.66
N GLU A 367 77.39 43.77 -22.61
CA GLU A 367 76.58 43.23 -23.72
C GLU A 367 77.25 42.75 -25.04
N SER A 368 77.61 41.47 -25.08
CA SER A 368 77.23 40.63 -26.23
C SER A 368 77.21 39.14 -25.90
N GLY A 369 76.13 38.44 -26.26
CA GLY A 369 75.98 37.01 -25.98
C GLY A 369 74.54 36.49 -25.86
N THR A 370 73.53 37.37 -25.82
CA THR A 370 72.13 36.95 -25.90
C THR A 370 71.79 36.44 -27.29
N LEU A 371 71.56 35.12 -27.42
CA LEU A 371 70.44 34.55 -28.20
C LEU A 371 70.32 33.00 -28.08
N THR A 372 71.40 32.25 -27.85
CA THR A 372 71.38 30.77 -27.86
C THR A 372 71.16 30.12 -26.49
N SER A 373 71.57 30.78 -25.39
CA SER A 373 71.42 30.26 -24.03
C SER A 373 69.95 30.10 -23.61
N ARG A 374 69.13 31.14 -23.84
CA ARG A 374 67.70 31.15 -23.45
C ARG A 374 66.91 30.01 -24.10
N SER A 375 67.07 29.79 -25.41
CA SER A 375 66.44 28.66 -26.09
C SER A 375 66.83 27.30 -25.47
N SER A 376 68.06 27.16 -24.97
CA SER A 376 68.52 25.94 -24.31
C SER A 376 67.94 25.76 -22.90
N THR A 377 67.91 26.83 -22.08
CA THR A 377 67.26 26.79 -20.74
C THR A 377 65.77 26.56 -20.86
N ASP A 378 65.13 27.25 -21.81
CA ASP A 378 63.69 27.20 -22.04
C ASP A 378 63.29 25.85 -22.63
N PHE A 379 64.10 25.24 -23.51
CA PHE A 379 63.90 23.86 -23.95
C PHE A 379 64.06 22.85 -22.81
N ILE A 380 65.00 23.03 -21.88
CA ILE A 380 65.15 22.16 -20.69
C ILE A 380 63.96 22.33 -19.73
N LEU A 381 63.49 23.55 -19.51
CA LEU A 381 62.31 23.85 -18.69
C LEU A 381 61.02 23.32 -19.33
N LEU A 382 60.85 23.51 -20.63
CA LEU A 382 59.71 23.00 -21.40
C LEU A 382 59.72 21.47 -21.46
N LYS A 383 60.89 20.84 -21.62
CA LYS A 383 61.05 19.37 -21.49
C LYS A 383 60.71 18.89 -20.08
N LYS A 384 61.06 19.63 -19.03
CA LYS A 384 60.71 19.34 -17.63
C LYS A 384 59.21 19.54 -17.35
N GLN A 385 58.57 20.53 -17.97
CA GLN A 385 57.12 20.75 -17.94
C GLN A 385 56.39 19.63 -18.71
N TYR A 386 56.79 19.33 -19.95
CA TYR A 386 56.23 18.26 -20.77
C TYR A 386 56.37 16.87 -20.11
N ILE A 387 57.47 16.58 -19.40
CA ILE A 387 57.61 15.34 -18.62
C ILE A 387 56.66 15.33 -17.40
N LYS A 388 56.41 16.48 -16.75
CA LYS A 388 55.40 16.59 -15.69
C LYS A 388 53.98 16.43 -16.25
N GLU A 389 53.68 17.07 -17.37
CA GLU A 389 52.39 17.03 -18.06
C GLU A 389 52.09 15.62 -18.58
N LYS A 390 53.07 14.96 -19.22
CA LYS A 390 52.95 13.56 -19.62
C LYS A 390 52.67 12.65 -18.42
N ARG A 391 53.38 12.82 -17.30
CA ARG A 391 53.14 12.05 -16.06
C ARG A 391 51.78 12.37 -15.44
N ALA A 392 51.32 13.61 -15.48
CA ALA A 392 50.00 14.00 -15.00
C ALA A 392 48.89 13.40 -15.88
N LYS A 393 49.08 13.38 -17.21
CA LYS A 393 48.19 12.71 -18.16
C LYS A 393 48.18 11.19 -17.98
N GLU A 394 49.34 10.58 -17.74
CA GLU A 394 49.51 9.15 -17.43
C GLU A 394 48.84 8.78 -16.10
N GLN A 395 48.99 9.61 -15.06
CA GLN A 395 48.27 9.46 -13.79
C GLN A 395 46.75 9.62 -13.95
N LEU A 396 46.30 10.64 -14.70
CA LEU A 396 44.87 10.86 -14.98
C LEU A 396 44.28 9.74 -15.85
N GLN A 397 45.03 9.22 -16.81
CA GLN A 397 44.63 8.06 -17.62
C GLN A 397 44.48 6.82 -16.73
N ASN A 398 45.46 6.52 -15.87
CA ASN A 398 45.39 5.38 -14.94
C ASN A 398 44.23 5.55 -13.93
N GLN A 399 43.91 6.78 -13.51
CA GLN A 399 42.73 7.07 -12.69
C GLN A 399 41.43 6.81 -13.45
N ILE A 400 41.29 7.31 -14.69
CA ILE A 400 40.13 7.04 -15.54
C ILE A 400 39.98 5.54 -15.81
N GLU A 401 41.07 4.83 -16.07
CA GLU A 401 41.09 3.37 -16.27
C GLU A 401 40.67 2.62 -15.00
N SER A 402 41.12 3.05 -13.82
CA SER A 402 40.62 2.49 -12.54
C SER A 402 39.13 2.77 -12.31
N PHE A 403 38.62 3.96 -12.65
CA PHE A 403 37.19 4.26 -12.56
C PHE A 403 36.36 3.47 -13.57
N ILE A 404 36.89 3.19 -14.77
CA ILE A 404 36.24 2.32 -15.76
C ILE A 404 36.15 0.89 -15.20
N VAL A 405 37.24 0.32 -14.67
CA VAL A 405 37.23 -1.02 -14.07
C VAL A 405 36.31 -1.10 -12.86
N GLU A 406 36.26 -0.06 -12.01
CA GLU A 406 35.29 0.01 -10.92
C GLU A 406 33.84 0.06 -11.44
N LEU A 407 33.54 0.88 -12.46
CA LEU A 407 32.20 0.96 -13.07
C LEU A 407 31.81 -0.36 -13.74
N GLU A 408 32.71 -1.00 -14.50
CA GLU A 408 32.51 -2.32 -15.10
C GLU A 408 32.25 -3.40 -14.04
N HIS A 409 32.85 -3.29 -12.84
CA HIS A 409 32.53 -4.16 -11.72
C HIS A 409 31.20 -3.81 -11.01
N LYS A 410 30.79 -2.52 -10.99
CA LYS A 410 29.49 -2.12 -10.42
C LYS A 410 28.30 -2.39 -11.35
N VAL A 411 28.46 -2.34 -12.68
CA VAL A 411 27.40 -2.62 -13.65
C VAL A 411 26.69 -3.97 -13.44
N PRO A 412 27.38 -5.13 -13.33
CA PRO A 412 26.71 -6.41 -13.09
C PRO A 412 26.07 -6.49 -11.71
N VAL A 413 26.65 -5.82 -10.70
CA VAL A 413 26.05 -5.71 -9.36
C VAL A 413 24.74 -4.92 -9.42
N ILE A 414 24.72 -3.76 -10.08
CA ILE A 414 23.51 -2.96 -10.31
C ILE A 414 22.48 -3.75 -11.11
N ASN A 415 22.90 -4.49 -12.14
CA ASN A 415 21.98 -5.31 -12.92
C ASN A 415 21.37 -6.45 -12.08
N SER A 416 22.16 -7.13 -11.24
CA SER A 416 21.65 -8.17 -10.32
C SER A 416 20.70 -7.61 -9.24
N PHE A 417 20.94 -6.38 -8.77
CA PHE A 417 19.99 -5.67 -7.90
C PHE A 417 18.72 -5.30 -8.66
N LYS A 418 18.82 -4.85 -9.91
CA LYS A 418 17.65 -4.56 -10.75
C LYS A 418 16.83 -5.81 -11.00
N GLU A 419 17.44 -6.91 -11.43
CA GLU A 419 16.75 -8.20 -11.62
C GLU A 419 16.07 -8.68 -10.33
N ARG A 420 16.70 -8.49 -9.17
CA ARG A 420 16.09 -8.78 -7.87
C ARG A 420 14.90 -7.87 -7.56
N THR A 421 14.97 -6.57 -7.87
CA THR A 421 13.84 -5.64 -7.71
C THR A 421 12.71 -5.99 -8.68
N ASP A 422 13.00 -6.20 -9.95
CA ASP A 422 12.04 -6.62 -10.97
C ASP A 422 11.33 -7.94 -10.55
N MET A 423 12.04 -8.90 -9.94
CA MET A 423 11.42 -10.11 -9.35
C MET A 423 10.53 -9.79 -8.14
N LEU A 424 10.99 -8.96 -7.19
CA LEU A 424 10.21 -8.58 -6.01
C LEU A 424 8.97 -7.75 -6.35
N GLU A 425 9.02 -6.91 -7.40
CA GLU A 425 7.86 -6.19 -7.93
C GLU A 425 6.84 -7.16 -8.56
N ASN A 426 7.31 -8.20 -9.27
CA ASN A 426 6.44 -9.26 -9.78
C ASN A 426 5.82 -10.11 -8.65
N GLU A 427 6.57 -10.47 -7.60
CA GLU A 427 6.05 -11.16 -6.42
C GLU A 427 5.02 -10.29 -5.67
N LEU A 428 5.27 -8.99 -5.51
CA LEU A 428 4.35 -8.02 -4.93
C LEU A 428 3.06 -7.91 -5.75
N ASN A 429 3.18 -7.80 -7.08
CA ASN A 429 2.04 -7.69 -7.99
C ASN A 429 1.18 -8.97 -7.99
N ASN A 430 1.82 -10.15 -8.05
CA ASN A 430 1.13 -11.43 -7.92
C ASN A 430 0.42 -11.57 -6.55
N SER A 431 1.06 -11.11 -5.48
CA SER A 431 0.46 -11.08 -4.14
C SER A 431 -0.72 -10.10 -4.05
N ALA A 432 -0.63 -8.94 -4.72
CA ALA A 432 -1.71 -7.96 -4.79
C ALA A 432 -2.91 -8.48 -5.60
N LEU A 433 -2.67 -9.14 -6.73
CA LEU A 433 -3.72 -9.79 -7.54
C LEU A 433 -4.42 -10.92 -6.78
N LEU A 434 -3.68 -11.75 -6.04
CA LEU A 434 -4.26 -12.80 -5.19
C LEU A 434 -5.07 -12.21 -4.01
N LEU A 435 -4.59 -11.12 -3.42
CA LEU A 435 -5.32 -10.38 -2.38
C LEU A 435 -6.59 -9.73 -2.93
N GLU A 436 -6.55 -9.17 -4.13
CA GLU A 436 -7.72 -8.59 -4.80
C GLU A 436 -8.75 -9.68 -5.14
N HIS A 437 -8.32 -10.82 -5.70
CA HIS A 437 -9.19 -11.97 -5.95
C HIS A 437 -9.88 -12.43 -4.67
N THR A 438 -9.10 -12.67 -3.62
CA THR A 438 -9.60 -13.09 -2.30
C THR A 438 -10.56 -12.07 -1.69
N SER A 439 -10.29 -10.77 -1.87
CA SER A 439 -11.16 -9.67 -1.45
C SER A 439 -12.48 -9.67 -2.24
N ASN A 440 -12.43 -9.86 -3.56
CA ASN A 440 -13.60 -9.91 -4.43
C ASN A 440 -14.47 -11.15 -4.14
N GLU A 441 -13.88 -12.32 -3.93
CA GLU A 441 -14.59 -13.53 -3.49
C GLU A 441 -15.23 -13.35 -2.12
N LYS A 442 -14.48 -12.82 -1.13
CA LYS A 442 -15.02 -12.46 0.19
C LYS A 442 -16.20 -11.50 0.08
N ASN A 443 -16.10 -10.47 -0.76
CA ASN A 443 -17.16 -9.49 -0.99
C ASN A 443 -18.37 -10.08 -1.74
N ALA A 444 -18.16 -11.08 -2.61
CA ALA A 444 -19.24 -11.84 -3.23
C ALA A 444 -19.95 -12.75 -2.19
N LYS A 445 -19.20 -13.43 -1.33
CA LYS A 445 -19.77 -14.26 -0.25
C LYS A 445 -20.46 -13.44 0.84
N ILE A 446 -20.00 -12.23 1.14
CA ILE A 446 -20.75 -11.28 1.99
C ILE A 446 -22.07 -10.87 1.32
N ARG A 447 -22.10 -10.60 0.01
CA ARG A 447 -23.34 -10.33 -0.73
C ARG A 447 -24.29 -11.53 -0.72
N GLU A 448 -23.80 -12.74 -0.97
CA GLU A 448 -24.60 -13.98 -0.85
C GLU A 448 -25.18 -14.17 0.55
N LEU A 449 -24.36 -13.99 1.60
CA LEU A 449 -24.80 -14.10 2.99
C LEU A 449 -25.85 -13.05 3.33
N ASN A 450 -25.69 -11.79 2.91
CA ASN A 450 -26.70 -10.75 3.13
C ASN A 450 -28.03 -11.09 2.44
N ILE A 451 -28.01 -11.55 1.18
CA ILE A 451 -29.21 -12.00 0.47
C ILE A 451 -29.87 -13.22 1.15
N LYS A 452 -29.07 -14.11 1.75
CA LYS A 452 -29.59 -15.25 2.53
C LYS A 452 -30.19 -14.80 3.87
N ASN A 453 -29.54 -13.88 4.58
CA ASN A 453 -30.02 -13.30 5.83
C ASN A 453 -31.32 -12.50 5.63
N GLU A 454 -31.43 -11.72 4.55
CA GLU A 454 -32.70 -11.08 4.17
C GLU A 454 -33.82 -12.08 3.91
N LYS A 455 -33.51 -13.22 3.29
CA LYS A 455 -34.49 -14.29 3.04
C LYS A 455 -34.87 -15.03 4.32
N ILE A 456 -33.92 -15.25 5.23
CA ILE A 456 -34.17 -15.79 6.57
C ILE A 456 -35.10 -14.84 7.34
N ALA A 457 -34.77 -13.54 7.42
CA ALA A 457 -35.60 -12.55 8.10
C ALA A 457 -37.01 -12.43 7.48
N LYS A 458 -37.17 -12.60 6.16
CA LYS A 458 -38.50 -12.69 5.51
C LYS A 458 -39.25 -13.94 5.97
N CYS A 459 -38.63 -15.12 5.87
CA CYS A 459 -39.23 -16.37 6.35
C CYS A 459 -39.55 -16.37 7.86
N GLU A 460 -38.74 -15.73 8.69
CA GLU A 460 -38.98 -15.59 10.14
C GLU A 460 -40.20 -14.68 10.41
N ASN A 461 -40.33 -13.57 9.68
CA ASN A 461 -41.53 -12.74 9.73
C ASN A 461 -42.77 -13.50 9.22
N ASP A 462 -42.66 -14.25 8.13
CA ASP A 462 -43.77 -15.06 7.58
C ASP A 462 -44.19 -16.16 8.57
N ILE A 463 -43.23 -16.84 9.21
CA ILE A 463 -43.49 -17.82 10.28
C ILE A 463 -44.16 -17.16 11.48
N HIS A 464 -43.74 -15.95 11.89
CA HIS A 464 -44.36 -15.22 12.98
C HIS A 464 -45.81 -14.80 12.65
N ILE A 465 -46.05 -14.30 11.44
CA ILE A 465 -47.39 -13.94 10.93
C ILE A 465 -48.30 -15.18 10.86
N LEU A 466 -47.83 -16.30 10.29
CA LEU A 466 -48.59 -17.54 10.19
C LEU A 466 -48.87 -18.17 11.57
N THR A 467 -47.89 -18.12 12.48
CA THR A 467 -48.07 -18.59 13.87
C THR A 467 -49.14 -17.75 14.58
N ARG A 468 -49.12 -16.42 14.39
CA ARG A 468 -50.15 -15.54 14.92
C ARG A 468 -51.51 -15.80 14.30
N GLN A 469 -51.63 -15.89 12.97
CA GLN A 469 -52.89 -16.23 12.29
C GLN A 469 -53.47 -17.55 12.80
N ARG A 470 -52.63 -18.56 13.07
CA ARG A 470 -53.04 -19.83 13.70
C ARG A 470 -53.56 -19.63 15.13
N LEU A 471 -52.95 -18.76 15.93
CA LEU A 471 -53.43 -18.42 17.28
C LEU A 471 -54.76 -17.63 17.23
N ASP A 472 -54.88 -16.65 16.34
CA ASP A 472 -56.12 -15.90 16.12
C ASP A 472 -57.27 -16.84 15.67
N LEU A 473 -57.02 -17.78 14.73
CA LEU A 473 -57.98 -18.82 14.35
C LEU A 473 -58.29 -19.79 15.50
N CYS A 474 -57.30 -20.17 16.30
CA CYS A 474 -57.52 -21.03 17.47
C CYS A 474 -58.47 -20.35 18.47
N ARG A 475 -58.27 -19.05 18.72
CA ARG A 475 -59.18 -18.23 19.54
C ARG A 475 -60.58 -18.12 18.93
N GLN A 476 -60.73 -17.93 17.61
CA GLN A 476 -62.05 -17.97 16.95
C GLN A 476 -62.75 -19.31 17.17
N VAL A 477 -62.07 -20.43 16.94
CA VAL A 477 -62.65 -21.78 17.10
C VAL A 477 -63.00 -22.06 18.57
N GLN A 478 -62.13 -21.70 19.51
CA GLN A 478 -62.41 -21.80 20.95
C GLN A 478 -63.62 -20.93 21.35
N TYR A 479 -63.70 -19.70 20.84
CA TYR A 479 -64.79 -18.76 21.11
C TYR A 479 -66.13 -19.28 20.56
N LEU A 480 -66.14 -19.80 19.34
CA LEU A 480 -67.31 -20.41 18.71
C LEU A 480 -67.72 -21.70 19.44
N LEU A 481 -66.77 -22.53 19.91
CA LEU A 481 -67.07 -23.70 20.72
C LEU A 481 -67.73 -23.32 22.06
N ILE A 482 -67.24 -22.28 22.74
CA ILE A 482 -67.84 -21.76 23.98
C ILE A 482 -69.25 -21.19 23.70
N THR A 483 -69.40 -20.42 22.62
CA THR A 483 -70.71 -19.85 22.25
C THR A 483 -71.71 -20.95 21.88
N ASN A 484 -71.27 -22.00 21.21
CA ASN A 484 -72.09 -23.15 20.80
C ASN A 484 -72.43 -24.07 21.99
N SER A 485 -71.53 -24.27 22.96
CA SER A 485 -71.87 -25.01 24.19
C SER A 485 -72.87 -24.24 25.06
N VAL A 486 -72.66 -22.93 25.24
CA VAL A 486 -73.59 -22.02 25.95
C VAL A 486 -74.96 -21.91 25.26
N SER A 487 -75.02 -22.05 23.93
CA SER A 487 -76.28 -21.99 23.19
C SER A 487 -77.06 -23.31 23.18
N ASN A 488 -76.38 -24.45 23.24
CA ASN A 488 -77.03 -25.78 23.21
C ASN A 488 -77.37 -26.32 24.60
N ASP A 489 -76.65 -25.92 25.67
CA ASP A 489 -77.01 -26.37 27.02
C ASP A 489 -78.24 -25.62 27.55
N SER A 490 -79.37 -26.31 27.57
CA SER A 490 -80.67 -25.79 28.02
C SER A 490 -80.75 -25.56 29.55
N LYS A 491 -79.63 -25.64 30.29
CA LYS A 491 -79.61 -25.61 31.77
C LYS A 491 -78.77 -24.49 32.41
N GLY A 492 -78.64 -23.36 31.72
CA GLY A 492 -78.19 -22.10 32.33
C GLY A 492 -76.65 -21.93 32.36
N PRO A 493 -76.13 -20.98 33.16
CA PRO A 493 -74.75 -20.53 33.01
C PRO A 493 -73.73 -21.53 33.56
N LEU A 494 -72.90 -22.07 32.65
CA LEU A 494 -71.54 -22.64 32.79
C LEU A 494 -71.07 -23.02 34.20
N ARG A 495 -70.61 -24.27 34.37
CA ARG A 495 -69.99 -24.71 35.63
C ARG A 495 -68.69 -23.96 35.91
N LYS A 496 -68.43 -23.73 37.19
CA LYS A 496 -67.21 -23.04 37.66
C LYS A 496 -65.94 -23.83 37.35
N GLU A 497 -66.03 -25.14 37.13
CA GLU A 497 -64.95 -25.99 36.64
C GLU A 497 -64.58 -25.67 35.17
N GLU A 498 -65.58 -25.50 34.30
CA GLU A 498 -65.42 -25.26 32.86
C GLU A 498 -64.84 -23.87 32.60
N ILE A 499 -65.35 -22.85 33.31
CA ILE A 499 -64.82 -21.49 33.28
C ILE A 499 -63.34 -21.46 33.70
N LYS A 500 -62.97 -22.21 34.76
CA LYS A 500 -61.57 -22.32 35.20
C LYS A 500 -60.69 -23.04 34.17
N PHE A 501 -61.19 -24.09 33.53
CA PHE A 501 -60.46 -24.80 32.48
C PHE A 501 -60.15 -23.87 31.29
N ILE A 502 -61.15 -23.11 30.83
CA ILE A 502 -60.99 -22.08 29.79
C ILE A 502 -59.99 -20.99 30.23
N GLN A 503 -60.10 -20.51 31.47
CA GLN A 503 -59.20 -19.49 32.02
C GLN A 503 -57.74 -19.97 32.12
N ASN A 504 -57.52 -21.25 32.41
CA ASN A 504 -56.17 -21.83 32.49
C ASN A 504 -55.53 -21.98 31.09
N ILE A 505 -56.33 -22.30 30.06
CA ILE A 505 -55.90 -22.30 28.65
C ILE A 505 -55.54 -20.87 28.22
N LEU A 506 -56.41 -19.89 28.51
CA LEU A 506 -56.17 -18.47 28.22
C LEU A 506 -54.92 -17.90 28.90
N GLN A 507 -54.45 -18.47 30.01
CA GLN A 507 -53.21 -18.05 30.66
C GLN A 507 -51.95 -18.64 29.99
N ASN A 508 -51.97 -19.92 29.58
CA ASN A 508 -50.81 -20.58 28.95
C ASN A 508 -50.37 -19.93 27.62
N ASP A 509 -51.31 -19.43 26.82
CA ASP A 509 -51.04 -18.84 25.50
C ASP A 509 -50.23 -17.53 25.52
N ASN A 510 -50.06 -16.87 26.67
CA ASN A 510 -49.33 -15.59 26.78
C ASN A 510 -47.81 -15.76 27.00
N SER A 511 -47.28 -16.98 26.90
CA SER A 511 -45.93 -17.32 27.36
C SER A 511 -44.80 -17.07 26.35
N GLY A 512 -45.09 -16.72 25.10
CA GLY A 512 -44.11 -16.70 24.00
C GLY A 512 -43.91 -15.39 23.24
N THR A 513 -44.82 -14.41 23.32
CA THR A 513 -44.80 -13.22 22.46
C THR A 513 -44.98 -11.91 23.23
N THR A 514 -44.00 -11.01 23.11
CA THR A 514 -44.11 -9.60 23.52
C THR A 514 -44.94 -8.81 22.50
N GLU A 515 -46.21 -9.16 22.34
CA GLU A 515 -47.12 -8.44 21.45
C GLU A 515 -47.28 -7.00 21.90
N SER A 516 -47.24 -6.04 20.96
CA SER A 516 -47.59 -4.66 21.23
C SER A 516 -49.04 -4.58 21.74
N ASP A 517 -49.35 -3.70 22.69
CA ASP A 517 -50.71 -3.62 23.23
C ASP A 517 -51.75 -3.25 22.15
N SER A 518 -51.33 -2.53 21.10
CA SER A 518 -52.16 -2.31 19.90
C SER A 518 -52.52 -3.61 19.17
N GLN A 519 -51.62 -4.59 19.15
CA GLN A 519 -51.83 -5.90 18.52
C GLN A 519 -52.77 -6.77 19.37
N LYS A 520 -52.63 -6.73 20.71
CA LYS A 520 -53.54 -7.40 21.65
C LYS A 520 -54.96 -6.82 21.57
N ILE A 521 -55.07 -5.49 21.53
CA ILE A 521 -56.35 -4.77 21.37
C ILE A 521 -57.00 -5.08 20.02
N LEU A 522 -56.21 -5.20 18.95
CA LEU A 522 -56.72 -5.67 17.65
C LEU A 522 -57.30 -7.09 17.79
N THR A 523 -56.53 -8.09 18.22
CA THR A 523 -57.07 -9.46 18.38
C THR A 523 -58.34 -9.47 19.25
N GLY A 524 -58.28 -8.95 20.48
CA GLY A 524 -59.41 -9.01 21.42
C GLY A 524 -60.67 -8.20 21.06
N ARG A 525 -60.62 -7.27 20.09
CA ARG A 525 -61.80 -6.47 19.66
C ARG A 525 -62.33 -6.83 18.26
N LEU A 526 -61.64 -7.72 17.56
CA LEU A 526 -61.77 -7.90 16.09
C LEU A 526 -61.81 -9.38 15.67
N VAL A 527 -61.25 -10.26 16.50
CA VAL A 527 -61.21 -11.73 16.32
C VAL A 527 -62.29 -12.41 17.18
N GLU A 528 -62.68 -11.81 18.31
CA GLU A 528 -63.75 -12.26 19.20
C GLU A 528 -65.07 -11.53 18.89
N PHE A 529 -66.16 -12.28 18.65
CA PHE A 529 -67.49 -11.74 18.35
C PHE A 529 -68.60 -12.69 18.85
N ARG A 530 -69.56 -12.16 19.61
CA ARG A 530 -70.62 -12.93 20.30
C ARG A 530 -71.74 -13.37 19.35
N ASN A 531 -72.00 -12.56 18.33
CA ASN A 531 -73.13 -12.72 17.41
C ASN A 531 -72.75 -12.25 16.00
N VAL A 532 -73.50 -12.73 14.99
CA VAL A 532 -73.32 -12.31 13.58
C VAL A 532 -73.49 -10.78 13.41
N ILE A 533 -74.34 -10.16 14.22
CA ILE A 533 -74.55 -8.69 14.23
C ILE A 533 -73.27 -7.97 14.71
N GLU A 534 -72.65 -8.44 15.79
CA GLU A 534 -71.37 -7.88 16.27
C GLU A 534 -70.26 -8.10 15.23
N LEU A 535 -70.21 -9.26 14.56
CA LEU A 535 -69.30 -9.49 13.44
C LEU A 535 -69.52 -8.51 12.28
N GLN A 536 -70.76 -8.15 11.95
CA GLN A 536 -71.08 -7.15 10.92
C GLN A 536 -70.67 -5.73 11.34
N GLU A 537 -70.91 -5.34 12.60
CA GLU A 537 -70.40 -4.09 13.16
C GLU A 537 -68.86 -4.05 13.17
N LYS A 538 -68.18 -5.16 13.49
CA LYS A 538 -66.71 -5.27 13.42
C LYS A 538 -66.16 -5.25 12.02
N ASN A 539 -66.82 -5.88 11.05
CA ASN A 539 -66.41 -5.85 9.66
C ASN A 539 -66.59 -4.43 9.06
N THR A 540 -67.65 -3.70 9.43
CA THR A 540 -67.82 -2.30 9.03
C THR A 540 -66.89 -1.33 9.76
N GLU A 541 -66.61 -1.54 11.06
CA GLU A 541 -65.57 -0.80 11.81
C GLU A 541 -64.19 -1.04 11.17
N LEU A 542 -63.89 -2.29 10.77
CA LEU A 542 -62.69 -2.68 10.00
C LEU A 542 -62.60 -1.96 8.66
N LEU A 543 -63.62 -2.07 7.80
CA LEU A 543 -63.62 -1.48 6.46
C LEU A 543 -63.47 0.04 6.50
N ARG A 544 -63.93 0.69 7.58
CA ARG A 544 -63.67 2.12 7.84
C ARG A 544 -62.22 2.37 8.25
N ILE A 545 -61.64 1.53 9.12
CA ILE A 545 -60.24 1.66 9.56
C ILE A 545 -59.26 1.35 8.42
N THR A 546 -59.50 0.33 7.60
CA THR A 546 -58.61 -0.04 6.48
C THR A 546 -58.65 0.99 5.36
N ARG A 547 -59.81 1.59 5.05
CA ARG A 547 -59.90 2.76 4.15
C ARG A 547 -59.13 3.96 4.70
N ASN A 548 -59.42 4.36 5.95
CA ASN A 548 -58.67 5.45 6.62
C ASN A 548 -57.16 5.18 6.74
N LEU A 549 -56.72 3.90 6.76
CA LEU A 549 -55.32 3.52 6.75
C LEU A 549 -54.73 3.61 5.34
N ALA A 550 -55.45 3.16 4.32
CA ALA A 550 -55.07 3.30 2.91
C ALA A 550 -54.91 4.79 2.54
N ASP A 551 -55.90 5.63 2.84
CA ASP A 551 -55.86 7.08 2.60
C ASP A 551 -54.64 7.74 3.28
N LYS A 552 -54.30 7.28 4.49
CA LYS A 552 -53.11 7.75 5.23
C LYS A 552 -51.80 7.26 4.63
N LEU A 553 -51.75 5.99 4.20
CA LEU A 553 -50.56 5.40 3.57
C LEU A 553 -50.30 6.04 2.20
N GLU A 554 -51.33 6.21 1.37
CA GLU A 554 -51.25 6.91 0.09
C GLU A 554 -50.84 8.39 0.29
N SER A 555 -51.46 9.10 1.24
CA SER A 555 -51.05 10.46 1.59
C SER A 555 -49.59 10.54 2.07
N ASN A 556 -49.11 9.52 2.80
CA ASN A 556 -47.73 9.45 3.27
C ASN A 556 -46.75 9.05 2.15
N GLU A 557 -47.15 8.17 1.22
CA GLU A 557 -46.37 7.77 0.06
C GLU A 557 -46.23 8.94 -0.92
N ILE A 558 -47.30 9.70 -1.16
CA ILE A 558 -47.25 10.95 -1.95
C ILE A 558 -46.29 11.96 -1.30
N LYS A 559 -46.35 12.15 0.02
CA LYS A 559 -45.40 13.02 0.75
C LYS A 559 -43.97 12.49 0.68
N SER A 560 -43.76 11.18 0.79
CA SER A 560 -42.46 10.52 0.68
C SER A 560 -41.87 10.71 -0.72
N LYS A 561 -42.65 10.44 -1.78
CA LYS A 561 -42.29 10.69 -3.18
C LYS A 561 -41.98 12.17 -3.44
N GLN A 562 -42.78 13.10 -2.92
CA GLN A 562 -42.50 14.54 -3.01
C GLN A 562 -41.20 14.94 -2.28
N ASN A 563 -40.86 14.29 -1.16
CA ASN A 563 -39.62 14.56 -0.44
C ASN A 563 -38.41 13.93 -1.13
N LEU A 564 -38.54 12.72 -1.68
CA LEU A 564 -37.54 12.08 -2.52
C LEU A 564 -37.22 12.95 -3.74
N LEU A 565 -38.25 13.37 -4.50
CA LEU A 565 -38.10 14.29 -5.63
C LEU A 565 -37.43 15.63 -5.23
N LYS A 566 -37.70 16.16 -4.04
CA LYS A 566 -37.00 17.36 -3.52
C LYS A 566 -35.53 17.10 -3.20
N ILE A 567 -35.19 15.92 -2.71
CA ILE A 567 -33.80 15.52 -2.43
C ILE A 567 -33.06 15.28 -3.76
N GLU A 568 -33.66 14.57 -4.70
CA GLU A 568 -33.12 14.34 -6.05
C GLU A 568 -32.90 15.66 -6.80
N ASN A 569 -33.86 16.59 -6.77
CA ASN A 569 -33.67 17.91 -7.40
C ASN A 569 -32.57 18.75 -6.71
N LYS A 570 -32.33 18.57 -5.40
CA LYS A 570 -31.20 19.20 -4.70
C LYS A 570 -29.87 18.58 -5.13
N THR A 571 -29.72 17.26 -5.06
CA THR A 571 -28.46 16.59 -5.44
C THR A 571 -28.14 16.77 -6.93
N ILE A 572 -29.15 16.84 -7.80
CA ILE A 572 -28.99 17.21 -9.22
C ILE A 572 -28.50 18.65 -9.38
N ASN A 573 -28.92 19.59 -8.54
CA ASN A 573 -28.45 20.97 -8.61
C ASN A 573 -27.05 21.14 -7.99
N GLU A 574 -26.79 20.52 -6.84
CA GLU A 574 -25.45 20.44 -6.23
C GLU A 574 -24.43 19.81 -7.20
N ALA A 575 -24.82 18.76 -7.92
CA ALA A 575 -23.99 18.16 -8.97
C ALA A 575 -23.77 19.09 -10.17
N LYS A 576 -24.78 19.87 -10.60
CA LYS A 576 -24.62 20.89 -11.66
C LYS A 576 -23.69 22.01 -11.22
N GLU A 577 -23.81 22.49 -9.98
CA GLU A 577 -22.94 23.52 -9.41
C GLU A 577 -21.49 23.03 -9.32
N ALA A 578 -21.26 21.78 -8.90
CA ALA A 578 -19.95 21.14 -8.92
C ALA A 578 -19.39 21.00 -10.36
N ILE A 579 -20.22 20.59 -11.33
CA ILE A 579 -19.82 20.51 -12.75
C ILE A 579 -19.46 21.90 -13.30
N LEU A 580 -20.22 22.94 -12.95
CA LEU A 580 -19.93 24.32 -13.37
C LEU A 580 -18.64 24.87 -12.71
N SER A 581 -18.38 24.54 -11.44
CA SER A 581 -17.10 24.86 -10.78
C SER A 581 -15.94 24.19 -11.51
N LEU A 582 -16.00 22.86 -11.69
CA LEU A 582 -14.99 22.09 -12.40
C LEU A 582 -14.81 22.53 -13.86
N GLN A 583 -15.88 22.98 -14.54
CA GLN A 583 -15.78 23.55 -15.88
C GLN A 583 -15.07 24.92 -15.85
N SER A 584 -15.32 25.76 -14.86
CA SER A 584 -14.62 27.05 -14.70
C SER A 584 -13.14 26.87 -14.31
N GLU A 585 -12.85 25.91 -13.43
CA GLU A 585 -11.48 25.51 -13.07
C GLU A 585 -10.74 24.92 -14.27
N LYS A 586 -11.39 24.06 -15.06
CA LYS A 586 -10.86 23.53 -16.31
C LYS A 586 -10.56 24.65 -17.31
N MET A 587 -11.48 25.60 -17.54
CA MET A 587 -11.23 26.73 -18.44
C MET A 587 -10.10 27.65 -17.94
N SER A 588 -9.97 27.83 -16.62
CA SER A 588 -8.86 28.57 -16.01
C SER A 588 -7.52 27.85 -16.20
N LEU A 589 -7.48 26.53 -16.01
CA LEU A 589 -6.31 25.69 -16.27
C LEU A 589 -5.96 25.64 -17.76
N GLU A 590 -6.93 25.55 -18.66
CA GLU A 590 -6.72 25.62 -20.10
C GLU A 590 -6.12 26.98 -20.49
N SER A 591 -6.64 28.10 -19.97
CA SER A 591 -6.03 29.43 -20.16
C SER A 591 -4.60 29.52 -19.62
N LYS A 592 -4.32 28.95 -18.44
CA LYS A 592 -2.96 28.93 -17.85
C LYS A 592 -2.01 28.01 -18.62
N VAL A 593 -2.50 26.92 -19.22
CA VAL A 593 -1.73 26.08 -20.15
C VAL A 593 -1.44 26.85 -21.44
N GLU A 594 -2.41 27.54 -22.04
CA GLU A 594 -2.15 28.38 -23.21
C GLU A 594 -1.13 29.50 -22.91
N GLU A 595 -1.19 30.13 -21.73
CA GLU A 595 -0.16 31.07 -21.27
C GLU A 595 1.22 30.41 -21.17
N LEU A 596 1.33 29.23 -20.55
CA LEU A 596 2.58 28.47 -20.46
C LEU A 596 3.08 27.99 -21.83
N GLU A 597 2.20 27.72 -22.80
CA GLU A 597 2.58 27.41 -24.18
C GLU A 597 3.06 28.64 -24.95
N ARG A 598 2.47 29.82 -24.73
CA ARG A 598 2.97 31.11 -25.24
C ARG A 598 4.34 31.46 -24.63
N GLU A 599 4.51 31.26 -23.32
CA GLU A 599 5.80 31.40 -22.63
C GLU A 599 6.82 30.40 -23.19
N ARG A 600 6.44 29.13 -23.37
CA ARG A 600 7.31 28.08 -23.96
C ARG A 600 7.71 28.39 -25.40
N GLU A 601 6.81 28.87 -26.26
CA GLU A 601 7.15 29.23 -27.65
C GLU A 601 7.96 30.53 -27.75
N THR A 602 7.75 31.51 -26.86
CA THR A 602 8.61 32.72 -26.80
C THR A 602 10.00 32.41 -26.22
N LEU A 603 10.11 31.52 -25.24
CA LEU A 603 11.38 30.98 -24.76
C LEU A 603 12.08 30.14 -25.84
N LYS A 604 11.36 29.26 -26.55
CA LYS A 604 11.87 28.46 -27.67
C LYS A 604 12.32 29.35 -28.85
N SER A 605 11.62 30.44 -29.14
CA SER A 605 12.05 31.46 -30.10
C SER A 605 13.34 32.16 -29.65
N SER A 606 13.47 32.47 -28.36
CA SER A 606 14.67 33.11 -27.79
C SER A 606 15.88 32.16 -27.79
N ILE A 607 15.69 30.91 -27.37
CA ILE A 607 16.68 29.84 -27.44
C ILE A 607 17.09 29.57 -28.89
N SER A 608 16.14 29.58 -29.85
CA SER A 608 16.45 29.45 -31.28
C SER A 608 17.28 30.61 -31.83
N LYS A 609 17.23 31.80 -31.22
CA LYS A 609 18.06 32.97 -31.57
C LYS A 609 19.43 32.97 -30.89
N GLN A 610 19.62 32.21 -29.80
CA GLN A 610 20.93 31.98 -29.17
C GLN A 610 21.64 30.74 -29.73
N ALA A 611 20.89 29.70 -30.14
CA ALA A 611 21.43 28.48 -30.70
C ALA A 611 21.93 28.61 -32.15
N SER A 612 21.53 29.67 -32.87
CA SER A 612 21.81 29.85 -34.31
C SER A 612 23.28 30.14 -34.67
N SER A 613 24.22 30.12 -33.70
CA SER A 613 25.64 30.40 -33.93
C SER A 613 26.58 29.18 -33.84
N PHE A 614 26.13 28.03 -33.34
CA PHE A 614 26.93 26.79 -33.25
C PHE A 614 26.04 25.54 -33.43
N ASN A 615 26.63 24.44 -33.93
CA ASN A 615 26.05 23.07 -33.99
C ASN A 615 25.00 22.74 -35.08
N ASN A 616 24.98 23.44 -36.21
CA ASN A 616 24.02 23.16 -37.30
C ASN A 616 24.26 21.83 -38.07
N SER A 617 25.44 21.21 -37.94
CA SER A 617 25.81 19.95 -38.63
C SER A 617 25.29 18.70 -37.92
N VAL A 618 25.46 18.61 -36.61
CA VAL A 618 25.14 17.41 -35.80
C VAL A 618 23.63 17.10 -35.83
N ILE A 619 22.79 18.14 -35.86
CA ILE A 619 21.33 18.02 -35.90
C ILE A 619 20.86 17.41 -37.24
N GLN A 620 21.55 17.69 -38.36
CA GLN A 620 21.24 17.06 -39.65
C GLN A 620 21.60 15.57 -39.72
N GLN A 621 22.56 15.11 -38.91
CA GLN A 621 22.89 13.68 -38.81
C GLN A 621 21.88 12.96 -37.91
N LEU A 622 21.60 13.49 -36.71
CA LEU A 622 20.61 12.93 -35.78
C LEU A 622 19.19 12.85 -36.37
N THR A 623 18.79 13.81 -37.22
CA THR A 623 17.48 13.78 -37.89
C THR A 623 17.42 12.84 -39.10
N LYS A 624 18.55 12.29 -39.58
CA LYS A 624 18.55 11.19 -40.55
C LYS A 624 18.44 9.84 -39.84
N THR A 625 19.32 9.57 -38.88
CA THR A 625 19.32 8.31 -38.12
C THR A 625 18.00 8.07 -37.39
N LYS A 626 17.35 9.14 -36.87
CA LYS A 626 16.00 9.04 -36.28
C LYS A 626 14.95 8.52 -37.27
N ARG A 627 14.98 8.94 -38.55
CA ARG A 627 14.04 8.48 -39.58
C ARG A 627 14.30 7.04 -40.00
N GLU A 628 15.57 6.63 -40.06
CA GLU A 628 15.95 5.24 -40.36
C GLU A 628 15.51 4.30 -39.22
N LEU A 629 15.65 4.73 -37.96
CA LEU A 629 15.10 4.04 -36.79
C LEU A 629 13.56 4.00 -36.80
N GLU A 630 12.88 5.10 -37.14
CA GLU A 630 11.41 5.15 -37.26
C GLU A 630 10.90 4.18 -38.34
N SER A 631 11.58 4.09 -39.49
CA SER A 631 11.26 3.10 -40.53
C SER A 631 11.45 1.66 -40.03
N GLN A 632 12.58 1.36 -39.37
CA GLN A 632 12.85 0.02 -38.84
C GLN A 632 11.84 -0.39 -37.75
N VAL A 633 11.40 0.54 -36.90
CA VAL A 633 10.33 0.30 -35.93
C VAL A 633 9.01 0.00 -36.64
N GLN A 634 8.68 0.72 -37.71
CA GLN A 634 7.47 0.48 -38.50
C GLN A 634 7.50 -0.88 -39.21
N ASP A 635 8.64 -1.29 -39.78
CA ASP A 635 8.83 -2.60 -40.40
C ASP A 635 8.76 -3.75 -39.38
N LEU A 636 9.36 -3.57 -38.18
CA LEU A 636 9.25 -4.52 -37.08
C LEU A 636 7.82 -4.62 -36.56
N GLN A 637 7.10 -3.50 -36.43
CA GLN A 637 5.70 -3.49 -36.01
C GLN A 637 4.79 -4.18 -37.04
N ALA A 638 5.03 -3.95 -38.34
CA ALA A 638 4.35 -4.69 -39.42
C ALA A 638 4.64 -6.19 -39.32
N ARG A 639 5.90 -6.60 -39.14
CA ARG A 639 6.28 -8.01 -39.00
C ARG A 639 5.70 -8.68 -37.75
N ILE A 640 5.62 -7.97 -36.62
CA ILE A 640 4.93 -8.44 -35.41
C ILE A 640 3.43 -8.62 -35.68
N SER A 641 2.78 -7.68 -36.39
CA SER A 641 1.36 -7.80 -36.76
C SER A 641 1.08 -8.96 -37.74
N GLN A 642 2.05 -9.32 -38.57
CA GLN A 642 1.99 -10.52 -39.41
C GLN A 642 2.13 -11.78 -38.55
N ILE A 643 3.11 -11.85 -37.65
CA ILE A 643 3.34 -13.01 -36.77
C ILE A 643 2.15 -13.25 -35.83
N THR A 644 1.49 -12.21 -35.30
CA THR A 644 0.27 -12.38 -34.49
C THR A 644 -0.93 -12.83 -35.34
N ARG A 645 -1.02 -12.40 -36.60
CA ARG A 645 -2.03 -12.90 -37.55
C ARG A 645 -1.80 -14.36 -37.92
N GLU A 646 -0.57 -14.76 -38.22
CA GLU A 646 -0.20 -16.15 -38.49
C GLU A 646 -0.42 -17.04 -37.26
N SER A 647 -0.05 -16.56 -36.07
CA SER A 647 -0.29 -17.25 -34.79
C SER A 647 -1.79 -17.44 -34.50
N THR A 648 -2.62 -16.41 -34.71
CA THR A 648 -4.09 -16.53 -34.53
C THR A 648 -4.75 -17.40 -35.59
N GLN A 649 -4.24 -17.43 -36.83
CA GLN A 649 -4.68 -18.39 -37.85
C GLN A 649 -4.29 -19.82 -37.48
N ASN A 650 -3.06 -20.06 -37.04
CA ASN A 650 -2.60 -21.37 -36.57
C ASN A 650 -3.39 -21.85 -35.34
N MET A 651 -3.70 -20.95 -34.40
CA MET A 651 -4.57 -21.24 -33.26
C MET A 651 -6.00 -21.60 -33.70
N SER A 652 -6.53 -20.92 -34.73
CA SER A 652 -7.85 -21.26 -35.30
C SER A 652 -7.85 -22.59 -36.05
N LEU A 653 -6.74 -22.99 -36.69
CA LEU A 653 -6.59 -24.29 -37.33
C LEU A 653 -6.45 -25.41 -36.29
N LEU A 654 -5.58 -25.22 -35.29
CA LEU A 654 -5.40 -26.18 -34.20
C LEU A 654 -6.69 -26.39 -33.39
N ASN A 655 -7.43 -25.32 -33.09
CA ASN A 655 -8.74 -25.44 -32.44
C ASN A 655 -9.76 -26.21 -33.31
N LYS A 656 -9.65 -26.12 -34.64
CA LYS A 656 -10.49 -26.91 -35.54
C LYS A 656 -10.05 -28.38 -35.56
N GLU A 657 -8.76 -28.68 -35.65
CA GLU A 657 -8.24 -30.06 -35.55
C GLU A 657 -8.61 -30.69 -34.21
N ILE A 658 -8.56 -29.93 -33.10
CA ILE A 658 -9.04 -30.36 -31.79
C ILE A 658 -10.54 -30.67 -31.82
N GLN A 659 -11.37 -29.84 -32.46
CA GLN A 659 -12.80 -30.10 -32.62
C GLN A 659 -13.07 -31.35 -33.47
N ASP A 660 -12.40 -31.49 -34.63
CA ASP A 660 -12.50 -32.66 -35.51
C ASP A 660 -12.05 -33.96 -34.76
N ILE A 661 -11.09 -33.85 -33.82
CA ILE A 661 -10.68 -34.94 -32.91
C ILE A 661 -11.72 -35.22 -31.82
N TYR A 662 -12.39 -34.20 -31.27
CA TYR A 662 -13.49 -34.41 -30.30
C TYR A 662 -14.71 -35.06 -30.95
N ASP A 663 -15.05 -34.66 -32.17
CA ASP A 663 -16.21 -35.19 -32.90
C ASP A 663 -15.95 -36.65 -33.34
N SER A 664 -14.79 -36.95 -33.91
CA SER A 664 -14.40 -38.34 -34.21
C SER A 664 -14.26 -39.22 -32.96
N LYS A 665 -13.82 -38.67 -31.82
CA LYS A 665 -13.85 -39.37 -30.53
C LYS A 665 -15.28 -39.60 -30.00
N SER A 666 -16.19 -38.67 -30.25
CA SER A 666 -17.62 -38.84 -29.95
C SER A 666 -18.20 -39.97 -30.79
N ASP A 667 -17.95 -39.98 -32.10
CA ASP A 667 -18.40 -41.03 -33.01
C ASP A 667 -17.85 -42.41 -32.64
N ILE A 668 -16.54 -42.53 -32.36
CA ILE A 668 -15.94 -43.78 -31.86
C ILE A 668 -16.57 -44.21 -30.52
N SER A 669 -16.91 -43.27 -29.63
CA SER A 669 -17.60 -43.59 -28.38
C SER A 669 -19.07 -44.02 -28.60
N ILE A 670 -19.72 -43.51 -29.64
CA ILE A 670 -21.07 -43.91 -30.07
C ILE A 670 -21.02 -45.30 -30.73
N GLU A 671 -20.03 -45.60 -31.56
CA GLU A 671 -19.82 -46.93 -32.15
C GLU A 671 -19.47 -47.97 -31.09
N LEU A 672 -18.58 -47.66 -30.14
CA LEU A 672 -18.29 -48.52 -28.99
C LEU A 672 -19.52 -48.70 -28.08
N GLY A 673 -20.41 -47.71 -28.01
CA GLY A 673 -21.71 -47.81 -27.36
C GLY A 673 -22.65 -48.78 -28.08
N LYS A 674 -22.77 -48.65 -29.41
CA LYS A 674 -23.55 -49.56 -30.28
C LYS A 674 -23.02 -50.99 -30.22
N GLU A 675 -21.70 -51.18 -30.28
CA GLU A 675 -21.08 -52.50 -30.25
C GLU A 675 -21.35 -53.20 -28.90
N LYS A 676 -21.19 -52.47 -27.78
CA LYS A 676 -21.59 -52.97 -26.45
C LYS A 676 -23.08 -53.29 -26.36
N SER A 677 -23.94 -52.47 -26.95
CA SER A 677 -25.38 -52.72 -27.03
C SER A 677 -25.78 -53.87 -27.97
N SER A 678 -24.86 -54.35 -28.82
CA SER A 678 -25.06 -55.50 -29.72
C SER A 678 -24.48 -56.82 -29.17
N ARG A 679 -23.85 -56.77 -27.98
CA ARG A 679 -23.31 -57.93 -27.25
C ARG A 679 -24.14 -58.27 -26.00
N ILE A 680 -25.39 -57.80 -25.95
CA ILE A 680 -26.44 -58.07 -24.95
C ILE A 680 -27.66 -58.57 -25.71
#